data_AF-A0A6N6LMP1-F1
#
_entry.id   AF-A0A6N6LMP1-F1
#
_cell.length_a   1.000
_cell.length_b   1.000
_cell.length_c   1.000
_cell.angle_alpha   90.00
_cell.angle_beta   90.00
_cell.angle_gamma   90.00
#
_symmetry.space_group_name_H-M   'P 1'
#
loop_
_entity.id
_entity.type
_entity.pdbx_description
1 polymer ?
#
loop_
_entity_poly.entity_id
_entity_poly.type
_entity_poly.pdbx_seq_one_letter_code
_entity_poly.pdbx_strand_id
1 'polypeptide(L)'
;MKIAHKIIFLFLLFFANLALARVENFIDEANDIKDILKQSVEVYKGGDWAKAKKLSEDAYFQRFENLEGAIGRNIGKKAIVMERKFVNLRRLYKDNAPIVQINALVESLCYDLDEVAPILQKGFRLKAEASDTNYDKVAAEISSIKENEKREAEAELMIAQMMGISVEELRKQENSNNQVSQNIDNTNDSVQADLQAAAAMDMRLQFILDNISTKFSQAASAFHANNIEESKKFLNDALFNDYRNTKIEVLINSFVGAKSDQKIQQGIRKIISRMNENNIDEKEFRDNLSSIEEELFDAFVKLPENELSTLKLVGFKDTNAGKDYTKVANDIKIALDKILQDYDGFSVSIIDDLQNVYLDIFEASGMESKIGAVDSNLKFKIEAFFSKGVALIKANVDKNELSACFDELNSAISSSIDLIQESSPYSLFIWSLVIILREGLEALIIVVAIVSYLIQSGNKNRLNITYSALFTGVILSFITAFIVAWIFKENAGQKRELIEGVTMLIAVALLFYVGFWLLSNANNKKWVKFIKDQTIEAISNNSAKTLWFTVFLAVYREGAETVLFYQALLIDSKTSTDYTAVFVGLGVGIVILVALYFLLKAGAIRIPVKQFFYVVSYIIFYMVFIFTGKGIAELIEGKVIIPTLTPFKFEPITTFGIYPYYETLIPQILVLILLVSGILITHKISKKGAIK
;
A
#
# COMPACT_ATOMS: atom_id res chain seq x y z
N MET A 1 34.07 20.52 1.40
CA MET A 1 33.51 19.17 1.15
C MET A 1 33.70 18.19 2.33
N LYS A 2 34.86 18.13 3.01
CA LYS A 2 35.11 17.21 4.14
C LYS A 2 34.40 17.54 5.48
N ILE A 3 34.00 18.79 5.70
CA ILE A 3 33.34 19.23 6.96
C ILE A 3 31.84 18.91 6.96
N ALA A 4 31.18 18.99 5.80
CA ALA A 4 29.75 18.66 5.67
C ALA A 4 29.45 17.18 5.95
N HIS A 5 30.36 16.27 5.57
CA HIS A 5 30.19 14.83 5.80
C HIS A 5 30.28 14.44 7.29
N LYS A 6 31.08 15.16 8.09
CA LYS A 6 31.23 14.87 9.53
C LYS A 6 30.05 15.34 10.37
N ILE A 7 29.39 16.42 9.95
CA ILE A 7 28.22 16.97 10.67
C ILE A 7 26.99 16.08 10.45
N ILE A 8 26.82 15.54 9.24
CA ILE A 8 25.71 14.62 8.91
C ILE A 8 25.82 13.30 9.70
N PHE A 9 27.04 12.77 9.89
CA PHE A 9 27.26 11.50 10.59
C PHE A 9 27.07 11.63 12.12
N LEU A 10 27.45 12.77 12.71
CA LEU A 10 27.31 13.00 14.16
C LEU A 10 25.84 13.27 14.57
N PHE A 11 25.03 13.79 13.65
CA PHE A 11 23.61 14.11 13.90
C PHE A 11 22.72 12.86 13.84
N LEU A 12 23.09 11.88 13.01
CA LEU A 12 22.38 10.61 12.84
C LEU A 12 22.45 9.71 14.09
N LEU A 13 23.53 9.85 14.88
CA LEU A 13 23.75 9.12 16.13
C LEU A 13 22.95 9.69 17.33
N PHE A 14 22.53 10.96 17.27
CA PHE A 14 21.84 11.61 18.38
C PHE A 14 20.34 11.29 18.43
N PHE A 15 19.73 10.98 17.28
CA PHE A 15 18.28 10.68 17.20
C PHE A 15 17.92 9.22 17.57
N ALA A 16 18.91 8.33 17.69
CA ALA A 16 18.66 6.91 17.97
C ALA A 16 18.27 6.60 19.44
N ASN A 17 18.23 7.58 20.35
CA ASN A 17 18.14 7.34 21.80
C ASN A 17 16.82 7.80 22.49
N LEU A 18 15.76 8.10 21.75
CA LEU A 18 14.46 8.51 22.34
C LEU A 18 13.31 7.64 21.82
N ALA A 19 13.23 6.39 22.29
CA ALA A 19 12.03 5.56 22.17
C ALA A 19 11.88 4.74 23.47
N LEU A 20 10.96 5.15 24.35
CA LEU A 20 10.51 4.36 25.50
C LEU A 20 9.18 3.71 25.12
N ALA A 21 9.15 2.37 25.03
CA ALA A 21 7.94 1.59 24.80
C ALA A 21 7.23 1.24 26.14
N ARG A 22 5.89 1.33 26.16
CA ARG A 22 5.01 0.87 27.25
C ARG A 22 4.96 -0.66 27.24
N VAL A 23 5.04 -1.31 28.40
CA VAL A 23 4.91 -2.77 28.52
C VAL A 23 3.42 -3.13 28.57
N GLU A 24 2.91 -3.81 27.54
CA GLU A 24 1.52 -4.31 27.45
C GLU A 24 1.44 -5.75 28.02
N ASN A 25 0.42 -6.05 28.84
CA ASN A 25 0.08 -7.41 29.26
C ASN A 25 -1.06 -7.95 28.39
N PHE A 26 -0.71 -8.76 27.39
CA PHE A 26 -1.63 -9.25 26.36
C PHE A 26 -2.65 -10.25 26.91
N ILE A 27 -2.34 -10.95 28.01
CA ILE A 27 -3.25 -11.93 28.62
C ILE A 27 -4.41 -11.25 29.34
N ASP A 28 -4.12 -10.17 30.08
CA ASP A 28 -5.16 -9.43 30.80
C ASP A 28 -6.12 -8.75 29.82
N GLU A 29 -5.59 -8.13 28.76
CA GLU A 29 -6.40 -7.49 27.71
C GLU A 29 -7.30 -8.51 26.99
N ALA A 30 -6.79 -9.71 26.71
CA ALA A 30 -7.59 -10.79 26.12
C ALA A 30 -8.71 -11.26 27.07
N ASN A 31 -8.48 -11.30 28.38
CA ASN A 31 -9.51 -11.64 29.35
C ASN A 31 -10.62 -10.58 29.42
N ASP A 32 -10.27 -9.30 29.42
CA ASP A 32 -11.22 -8.20 29.40
C ASP A 32 -12.13 -8.26 28.16
N ILE A 33 -11.57 -8.55 26.97
CA ILE A 33 -12.35 -8.72 25.73
C ILE A 33 -13.35 -9.88 25.86
N LYS A 34 -12.91 -11.02 26.38
CA LYS A 34 -13.78 -12.20 26.57
C LYS A 34 -14.94 -11.90 27.50
N ASP A 35 -14.72 -11.13 28.56
CA ASP A 35 -15.79 -10.78 29.51
C ASP A 35 -16.83 -9.85 28.89
N ILE A 36 -16.40 -8.85 28.10
CA ILE A 36 -17.32 -7.99 27.35
C ILE A 36 -18.13 -8.81 26.32
N LEU A 37 -17.47 -9.72 25.60
CA LEU A 37 -18.14 -10.59 24.63
C LEU A 37 -19.18 -11.50 25.29
N LYS A 38 -18.87 -12.11 26.44
CA LYS A 38 -19.86 -12.90 27.21
C LYS A 38 -21.01 -12.04 27.71
N GLN A 39 -20.73 -10.82 28.16
CA GLN A 39 -21.77 -9.87 28.56
C GLN A 39 -22.68 -9.51 27.39
N SER A 40 -22.14 -9.32 26.18
CA SER A 40 -22.92 -9.03 24.97
C SER A 40 -23.96 -10.11 24.68
N VAL A 41 -23.60 -11.38 24.88
CA VAL A 41 -24.49 -12.53 24.71
C VAL A 41 -25.62 -12.52 25.74
N GLU A 42 -25.32 -12.26 27.01
CA GLU A 42 -26.34 -12.21 28.07
C GLU A 42 -27.33 -11.07 27.85
N VAL A 43 -26.85 -9.90 27.42
CA VAL A 43 -27.69 -8.76 27.06
C VAL A 43 -28.59 -9.09 25.86
N TYR A 44 -28.05 -9.80 24.87
CA TYR A 44 -28.85 -10.25 23.72
C TYR A 44 -29.95 -11.22 24.11
N LYS A 45 -29.66 -12.19 25.00
CA LYS A 45 -30.67 -13.10 25.58
C LYS A 45 -31.76 -12.34 26.35
N GLY A 46 -31.39 -11.23 26.97
CA GLY A 46 -32.31 -10.30 27.64
C GLY A 46 -33.22 -9.50 26.70
N GLY A 47 -33.02 -9.59 25.38
CA GLY A 47 -33.85 -8.92 24.36
C GLY A 47 -33.37 -7.52 23.97
N ASP A 48 -32.25 -7.05 24.51
CA ASP A 48 -31.66 -5.74 24.18
C ASP A 48 -30.58 -5.89 23.11
N TRP A 49 -31.01 -6.06 21.86
CA TRP A 49 -30.12 -6.36 20.73
C TRP A 49 -29.19 -5.20 20.39
N ALA A 50 -29.66 -3.96 20.56
CA ALA A 50 -28.87 -2.76 20.33
C ALA A 50 -27.71 -2.66 21.33
N LYS A 51 -27.97 -2.93 22.61
CA LYS A 51 -26.91 -2.94 23.63
C LYS A 51 -25.95 -4.11 23.48
N ALA A 52 -26.42 -5.28 23.01
CA ALA A 52 -25.56 -6.40 22.67
C ALA A 52 -24.61 -6.08 21.51
N LYS A 53 -25.13 -5.47 20.43
CA LYS A 53 -24.33 -4.96 19.31
C LYS A 53 -23.27 -3.97 19.82
N LYS A 54 -23.67 -3.00 20.64
CA LYS A 54 -22.76 -2.02 21.24
C LYS A 54 -21.64 -2.66 22.04
N LEU A 55 -21.94 -3.64 22.89
CA LEU A 55 -20.90 -4.34 23.66
C LEU A 55 -19.90 -5.07 22.75
N SER A 56 -20.33 -5.60 21.61
CA SER A 56 -19.40 -6.18 20.63
C SER A 56 -18.54 -5.13 19.92
N GLU A 57 -19.06 -3.93 19.70
CA GLU A 57 -18.31 -2.79 19.15
C GLU A 57 -17.27 -2.29 20.17
N ASP A 58 -17.66 -2.20 21.44
CA ASP A 58 -16.77 -1.83 22.54
C ASP A 58 -15.63 -2.83 22.72
N ALA A 59 -15.93 -4.14 22.65
CA ALA A 59 -14.91 -5.20 22.72
C ALA A 59 -13.87 -5.08 21.60
N TYR A 60 -14.30 -4.65 20.41
CA TYR A 60 -13.42 -4.47 19.26
C TYR A 60 -12.58 -3.19 19.39
N PHE A 61 -13.22 -2.00 19.39
CA PHE A 61 -12.52 -0.72 19.31
C PHE A 61 -11.81 -0.30 20.58
N GLN A 62 -12.34 -0.68 21.75
CA GLN A 62 -11.71 -0.21 23.00
C GLN A 62 -10.54 -1.09 23.42
N ARG A 63 -10.48 -2.33 22.93
CA ARG A 63 -9.61 -3.38 23.46
C ARG A 63 -8.89 -4.18 22.38
N PHE A 64 -9.63 -4.81 21.46
CA PHE A 64 -9.02 -5.67 20.44
C PHE A 64 -8.07 -4.93 19.49
N GLU A 65 -8.35 -3.67 19.15
CA GLU A 65 -7.48 -2.81 18.32
C GLU A 65 -6.03 -2.74 18.87
N ASN A 66 -5.87 -2.78 20.20
CA ASN A 66 -4.55 -2.79 20.85
C ASN A 66 -3.79 -4.10 20.58
N LEU A 67 -4.51 -5.23 20.44
CA LEU A 67 -3.94 -6.56 20.20
C LEU A 67 -3.70 -6.82 18.71
N GLU A 68 -4.54 -6.25 17.84
CA GLU A 68 -4.60 -6.55 16.41
C GLU A 68 -3.23 -6.41 15.73
N GLY A 69 -2.55 -5.29 15.94
CA GLY A 69 -1.23 -5.05 15.36
C GLY A 69 -0.17 -6.06 15.85
N ALA A 70 -0.25 -6.51 17.10
CA ALA A 70 0.65 -7.52 17.64
C ALA A 70 0.32 -8.92 17.09
N ILE A 71 -0.96 -9.26 16.92
CA ILE A 71 -1.42 -10.50 16.30
C ILE A 71 -0.94 -10.57 14.85
N GLY A 72 -1.14 -9.50 14.07
CA GLY A 72 -0.72 -9.45 12.67
C GLY A 72 0.79 -9.68 12.50
N ARG A 73 1.61 -9.06 13.37
CA ARG A 73 3.08 -9.23 13.31
C ARG A 73 3.57 -10.62 13.71
N ASN A 74 2.93 -11.28 14.67
CA ASN A 74 3.43 -12.52 15.26
C ASN A 74 2.74 -13.78 14.72
N ILE A 75 1.50 -13.67 14.26
CA ILE A 75 0.60 -14.78 13.93
C ILE A 75 -0.03 -14.61 12.53
N GLY A 76 0.25 -13.49 11.84
CA GLY A 76 -0.12 -13.27 10.44
C GLY A 76 -1.62 -13.17 10.21
N LYS A 77 -2.17 -14.05 9.37
CA LYS A 77 -3.58 -14.04 8.90
C LYS A 77 -4.62 -14.15 10.03
N LYS A 78 -4.23 -14.59 11.23
CA LYS A 78 -5.15 -14.71 12.38
C LYS A 78 -5.79 -13.37 12.77
N ALA A 79 -5.09 -12.24 12.61
CA ALA A 79 -5.67 -10.91 12.88
C ALA A 79 -6.89 -10.64 11.98
N ILE A 80 -6.75 -10.91 10.68
CA ILE A 80 -7.80 -10.74 9.66
C ILE A 80 -9.01 -11.63 9.96
N VAL A 81 -8.75 -12.89 10.35
CA VAL A 81 -9.82 -13.84 10.69
C VAL A 81 -10.61 -13.35 11.90
N MET A 82 -9.93 -12.88 12.95
CA MET A 82 -10.59 -12.38 14.15
C MET A 82 -11.36 -11.10 13.89
N GLU A 83 -10.80 -10.15 13.14
CA GLU A 83 -11.49 -8.91 12.71
C GLU A 83 -12.80 -9.24 11.98
N ARG A 84 -12.77 -10.15 11.01
CA ARG A 84 -13.96 -10.61 10.28
C ARG A 84 -15.01 -11.24 11.20
N LYS A 85 -14.59 -11.99 12.22
CA LYS A 85 -15.51 -12.56 13.22
C LYS A 85 -16.19 -11.46 14.05
N PHE A 86 -15.49 -10.38 14.41
CA PHE A 86 -16.10 -9.22 15.06
C PHE A 86 -17.12 -8.54 14.14
N VAL A 87 -16.78 -8.30 12.87
CA VAL A 87 -17.70 -7.72 11.87
C VAL A 87 -18.97 -8.57 11.74
N ASN A 88 -18.80 -9.89 11.58
CA ASN A 88 -19.91 -10.82 11.45
C ASN A 88 -20.77 -10.87 12.73
N LEU A 89 -20.16 -10.82 13.91
CA LEU A 89 -20.89 -10.78 15.19
C LEU A 89 -21.80 -9.55 15.28
N ARG A 90 -21.31 -8.37 14.88
CA ARG A 90 -22.13 -7.14 14.81
C ARG A 90 -23.32 -7.30 13.86
N ARG A 91 -23.09 -7.91 12.69
CA ARG A 91 -24.14 -8.21 11.72
C ARG A 91 -25.19 -9.16 12.30
N LEU A 92 -24.79 -10.24 12.95
CA LEU A 92 -25.71 -11.20 13.57
C LEU A 92 -26.59 -10.54 14.65
N TYR A 93 -26.02 -9.61 15.44
CA TYR A 93 -26.80 -8.82 16.40
C TYR A 93 -27.80 -7.89 15.72
N LYS A 94 -27.41 -7.23 14.64
CA LYS A 94 -28.28 -6.34 13.86
C LYS A 94 -29.44 -7.08 13.18
N ASP A 95 -29.17 -8.27 12.66
CA ASP A 95 -30.14 -9.08 11.90
C ASP A 95 -31.02 -9.97 12.79
N ASN A 96 -30.89 -9.86 14.13
CA ASN A 96 -31.59 -10.69 15.11
C ASN A 96 -31.40 -12.19 14.85
N ALA A 97 -30.15 -12.58 14.54
CA ALA A 97 -29.83 -13.95 14.18
C ALA A 97 -30.09 -14.93 15.35
N PRO A 98 -30.27 -16.24 15.04
CA PRO A 98 -30.44 -17.26 16.07
C PRO A 98 -29.29 -17.27 17.07
N ILE A 99 -29.60 -17.32 18.37
CA ILE A 99 -28.62 -17.28 19.48
C ILE A 99 -27.53 -18.35 19.38
N VAL A 100 -27.83 -19.48 18.74
CA VAL A 100 -26.85 -20.56 18.49
C VAL A 100 -25.69 -20.07 17.62
N GLN A 101 -25.95 -19.22 16.62
CA GLN A 101 -24.91 -18.64 15.76
C GLN A 101 -24.04 -17.65 16.53
N ILE A 102 -24.68 -16.80 17.33
CA ILE A 102 -24.00 -15.78 18.15
C ILE A 102 -23.10 -16.45 19.20
N ASN A 103 -23.63 -17.43 19.94
CA ASN A 103 -22.86 -18.18 20.95
C ASN A 103 -21.65 -18.85 20.32
N ALA A 104 -21.83 -19.52 19.18
CA ALA A 104 -20.75 -20.22 18.50
C ALA A 104 -19.63 -19.27 18.03
N LEU A 105 -20.00 -18.09 17.53
CA LEU A 105 -19.05 -17.09 17.07
C LEU A 105 -18.29 -16.45 18.24
N VAL A 106 -18.99 -16.12 19.34
CA VAL A 106 -18.37 -15.61 20.57
C VAL A 106 -17.43 -16.63 21.21
N GLU A 107 -17.83 -17.91 21.25
CA GLU A 107 -17.00 -19.00 21.74
C GLU A 107 -15.74 -19.15 20.87
N SER A 108 -15.89 -19.06 19.54
CA SER A 108 -14.74 -19.09 18.64
C SER A 108 -13.79 -17.91 18.86
N LEU A 109 -14.31 -16.69 19.05
CA LEU A 109 -13.50 -15.51 19.35
C LEU A 109 -12.75 -15.66 20.68
N CYS A 110 -13.41 -16.21 21.71
CA CYS A 110 -12.78 -16.49 23.00
C CYS A 110 -11.64 -17.51 22.86
N TYR A 111 -11.87 -18.59 22.09
CA TYR A 111 -10.86 -19.59 21.81
C TYR A 111 -9.65 -19.00 21.07
N ASP A 112 -9.91 -18.17 20.05
CA ASP A 112 -8.84 -17.49 19.31
C ASP A 112 -8.02 -16.57 20.23
N LEU A 113 -8.67 -15.84 21.15
CA LEU A 113 -7.99 -15.01 22.16
C LEU A 113 -7.11 -15.84 23.11
N ASP A 114 -7.59 -17.01 23.55
CA ASP A 114 -6.82 -17.93 24.40
C ASP A 114 -5.61 -18.54 23.69
N GLU A 115 -5.67 -18.68 22.36
CA GLU A 115 -4.55 -19.13 21.54
C GLU A 115 -3.50 -18.03 21.34
N VAL A 116 -3.94 -16.82 20.97
CA VAL A 116 -3.02 -15.74 20.57
C VAL A 116 -2.35 -15.06 21.76
N ALA A 117 -3.08 -14.81 22.86
CA ALA A 117 -2.55 -13.99 23.96
C ALA A 117 -1.27 -14.58 24.61
N PRO A 118 -1.17 -15.90 24.86
CA PRO A 118 0.07 -16.50 25.36
C PRO A 118 1.24 -16.45 24.36
N ILE A 119 0.95 -16.46 23.06
CA ILE A 119 1.97 -16.34 22.00
C ILE A 119 2.53 -14.93 21.98
N LEU A 120 1.65 -13.92 22.08
CA LEU A 120 2.04 -12.51 22.15
C LEU A 120 2.83 -12.20 23.42
N GLN A 121 2.39 -12.73 24.58
CA GLN A 121 3.02 -12.48 25.87
C GLN A 121 4.44 -13.04 25.98
N LYS A 122 4.73 -14.16 25.30
CA LYS A 122 6.03 -14.82 25.37
C LYS A 122 7.12 -14.15 24.52
N GLY A 123 6.74 -13.30 23.57
CA GLY A 123 7.67 -12.72 22.60
C GLY A 123 8.19 -13.76 21.60
N PHE A 124 7.98 -13.50 20.31
CA PHE A 124 8.49 -14.20 19.11
C PHE A 124 8.65 -15.75 19.17
N ARG A 125 7.79 -16.48 18.47
CA ARG A 125 8.09 -17.83 17.97
C ARG A 125 7.92 -17.85 16.45
N LEU A 126 9.03 -18.03 15.73
CA LEU A 126 9.04 -18.28 14.29
C LEU A 126 8.18 -19.52 13.96
N LYS A 127 7.26 -19.39 12.99
CA LYS A 127 6.66 -20.52 12.30
C LYS A 127 7.22 -20.53 10.89
N ALA A 128 8.25 -21.35 10.66
CA ALA A 128 8.75 -21.59 9.30
C ALA A 128 7.76 -22.50 8.56
N GLU A 129 7.23 -22.05 7.43
CA GLU A 129 6.58 -22.94 6.46
C GLU A 129 7.65 -23.59 5.58
N ALA A 130 7.67 -24.92 5.55
CA ALA A 130 8.60 -25.68 4.72
C ALA A 130 7.99 -25.91 3.33
N SER A 131 8.75 -25.60 2.27
CA SER A 131 8.30 -25.72 0.88
C SER A 131 8.44 -27.12 0.27
N ASP A 132 8.86 -28.15 1.03
CA ASP A 132 9.16 -29.48 0.46
C ASP A 132 8.38 -30.62 1.12
N THR A 133 7.75 -31.44 0.27
CA THR A 133 6.75 -32.46 0.64
C THR A 133 7.34 -33.83 1.04
N ASN A 134 8.54 -33.91 1.61
CA ASN A 134 9.06 -35.19 2.12
C ASN A 134 10.12 -35.03 3.22
N TYR A 135 9.69 -34.62 4.42
CA TYR A 135 10.61 -34.30 5.52
C TYR A 135 10.12 -34.78 6.88
N ASP A 136 11.00 -35.46 7.64
CA ASP A 136 10.73 -35.87 9.02
C ASP A 136 10.93 -34.68 9.97
N LYS A 137 9.80 -34.01 10.23
CA LYS A 137 9.68 -32.74 10.95
C LYS A 137 10.22 -32.80 12.38
N VAL A 138 10.16 -33.94 13.04
CA VAL A 138 10.52 -34.08 14.47
C VAL A 138 12.05 -34.19 14.64
N ALA A 139 12.72 -34.95 13.77
CA ALA A 139 14.17 -35.10 13.82
C ALA A 139 14.90 -33.77 13.52
N ALA A 140 14.33 -32.98 12.63
CA ALA A 140 14.79 -31.66 12.26
C ALA A 140 14.69 -30.62 13.38
N GLU A 141 13.54 -30.59 14.05
CA GLU A 141 13.26 -29.68 15.14
C GLU A 141 14.23 -29.94 16.29
N ILE A 142 14.43 -31.21 16.66
CA ILE A 142 15.36 -31.63 17.70
C ILE A 142 16.82 -31.30 17.32
N SER A 143 17.21 -31.51 16.07
CA SER A 143 18.56 -31.16 15.59
C SER A 143 18.80 -29.66 15.59
N SER A 144 17.80 -28.86 15.24
CA SER A 144 17.90 -27.40 15.22
C SER A 144 18.01 -26.81 16.62
N ILE A 145 17.25 -27.33 17.58
CA ILE A 145 17.28 -26.92 18.99
C ILE A 145 18.67 -27.20 19.58
N LYS A 146 19.18 -28.42 19.38
CA LYS A 146 20.47 -28.83 19.93
C LYS A 146 21.66 -28.05 19.36
N GLU A 147 21.62 -27.73 18.07
CA GLU A 147 22.68 -26.95 17.44
C GLU A 147 22.59 -25.46 17.78
N ASN A 148 21.39 -24.94 18.07
CA ASN A 148 21.22 -23.58 18.61
C ASN A 148 21.73 -23.46 20.03
N GLU A 149 21.35 -24.38 20.92
CA GLU A 149 21.85 -24.40 22.31
C GLU A 149 23.38 -24.43 22.36
N LYS A 150 24.00 -25.17 21.43
CA LYS A 150 25.45 -25.26 21.32
C LYS A 150 26.08 -23.96 20.81
N ARG A 151 25.50 -23.32 19.79
CA ARG A 151 25.99 -22.03 19.27
C ARG A 151 25.82 -20.89 20.26
N GLU A 152 24.73 -20.88 21.02
CA GLU A 152 24.48 -19.92 22.09
C GLU A 152 25.49 -20.11 23.23
N ALA A 153 25.72 -21.35 23.68
CA ALA A 153 26.72 -21.63 24.70
C ALA A 153 28.16 -21.27 24.25
N GLU A 154 28.53 -21.53 23.00
CA GLU A 154 29.84 -21.16 22.44
C GLU A 154 29.99 -19.63 22.31
N ALA A 155 28.94 -18.92 21.90
CA ALA A 155 28.93 -17.47 21.81
C ALA A 155 29.02 -16.80 23.19
N GLU A 156 28.24 -17.27 24.18
CA GLU A 156 28.30 -16.77 25.56
C GLU A 156 29.70 -16.92 26.16
N LEU A 157 30.35 -18.06 25.92
CA LEU A 157 31.69 -18.35 26.46
C LEU A 157 32.76 -17.48 25.78
N MET A 158 32.64 -17.27 24.47
CA MET A 158 33.52 -16.39 23.71
C MET A 158 33.38 -14.92 24.13
N ILE A 159 32.15 -14.47 24.40
CA ILE A 159 31.86 -13.10 24.85
C ILE A 159 32.33 -12.89 26.30
N ALA A 160 32.13 -13.88 27.18
CA ALA A 160 32.66 -13.88 28.55
C ALA A 160 34.19 -13.76 28.57
N GLN A 161 34.87 -14.51 27.69
CA GLN A 161 36.33 -14.43 27.54
C GLN A 161 36.80 -13.08 26.99
N MET A 162 36.10 -12.50 26.02
CA MET A 162 36.45 -11.18 25.48
C MET A 162 36.26 -10.05 26.49
N MET A 163 35.26 -10.18 27.38
CA MET A 163 34.97 -9.18 28.41
C MET A 163 35.71 -9.42 29.73
N GLY A 164 36.41 -10.56 29.88
CA GLY A 164 37.17 -10.89 31.07
C GLY A 164 36.30 -11.16 32.32
N ILE A 165 35.05 -11.56 32.13
CA ILE A 165 34.08 -11.84 33.21
C ILE A 165 33.56 -13.28 33.11
N SER A 166 32.91 -13.78 34.16
CA SER A 166 32.31 -15.13 34.15
C SER A 166 30.98 -15.16 33.39
N VAL A 167 30.62 -16.31 32.81
CA VAL A 167 29.34 -16.51 32.11
C VAL A 167 28.14 -16.24 33.04
N GLU A 168 28.28 -16.56 34.33
CA GLU A 168 27.26 -16.27 35.36
C GLU A 168 27.07 -14.76 35.60
N GLU A 169 28.12 -13.95 35.47
CA GLU A 169 28.06 -12.49 35.57
C GLU A 169 27.47 -11.85 34.31
N LEU A 170 27.79 -12.43 33.14
CA LEU A 170 27.23 -12.03 31.85
C LEU A 170 25.71 -12.17 31.82
N ARG A 171 25.21 -13.33 32.25
CA ARG A 171 23.77 -13.62 32.35
C ARG A 171 23.05 -12.73 33.37
N LYS A 172 23.74 -12.22 34.38
CA LYS A 172 23.18 -11.23 35.32
C LYS A 172 23.12 -9.81 34.73
N GLN A 173 24.01 -9.47 33.80
CA GLN A 173 24.02 -8.18 33.12
C GLN A 173 23.03 -8.09 31.94
N GLU A 174 22.76 -9.20 31.25
CA GLU A 174 21.77 -9.27 30.15
C GLU A 174 20.33 -9.00 30.60
N ASN A 175 19.99 -9.26 31.86
CA ASN A 175 18.65 -9.00 32.41
C ASN A 175 18.28 -7.51 32.56
N SER A 176 19.18 -6.57 32.22
CA SER A 176 18.96 -5.13 32.45
C SER A 176 18.98 -4.23 31.22
N ASN A 177 19.19 -4.73 29.99
CA ASN A 177 19.13 -3.90 28.79
C ASN A 177 18.79 -4.74 27.57
N ASN A 178 17.63 -4.55 26.96
CA ASN A 178 17.38 -5.07 25.61
C ASN A 178 16.55 -4.12 24.74
N GLN A 179 17.23 -3.58 23.73
CA GLN A 179 16.78 -3.11 22.41
C GLN A 179 18.10 -2.85 21.63
N VAL A 180 18.36 -3.25 20.37
CA VAL A 180 17.54 -3.37 19.16
C VAL A 180 18.27 -4.21 18.08
N SER A 181 17.45 -4.94 17.30
CA SER A 181 17.53 -5.36 15.88
C SER A 181 18.82 -5.89 15.22
N GLN A 182 18.66 -6.99 14.49
CA GLN A 182 18.73 -7.01 13.01
C GLN A 182 18.17 -8.32 12.43
N ASN A 183 17.70 -8.24 11.17
CA ASN A 183 17.11 -9.26 10.27
C ASN A 183 15.58 -9.32 10.22
N ILE A 184 15.00 -8.31 9.56
CA ILE A 184 13.64 -8.27 9.04
C ILE A 184 13.80 -8.17 7.53
N ASP A 185 13.40 -9.17 6.75
CA ASP A 185 13.28 -8.95 5.29
C ASP A 185 12.43 -9.99 4.51
N ASN A 186 11.88 -11.04 5.12
CA ASN A 186 11.16 -12.07 4.32
C ASN A 186 9.79 -12.52 4.85
N THR A 187 9.27 -11.96 5.95
CA THR A 187 7.97 -12.38 6.54
C THR A 187 6.90 -11.29 6.60
N ASN A 188 7.26 -10.00 6.49
CA ASN A 188 6.30 -8.90 6.51
C ASN A 188 5.57 -8.72 5.16
N ASP A 189 6.17 -9.18 4.07
CA ASP A 189 5.62 -9.06 2.70
C ASP A 189 4.32 -9.87 2.53
N SER A 190 4.19 -11.04 3.15
CA SER A 190 2.99 -11.88 3.01
C SER A 190 1.79 -11.34 3.78
N VAL A 191 1.99 -10.94 5.05
CA VAL A 191 0.91 -10.47 5.91
C VAL A 191 0.28 -9.17 5.37
N GLN A 192 1.10 -8.24 4.85
CA GLN A 192 0.57 -6.99 4.28
C GLN A 192 -0.14 -7.21 2.94
N ALA A 193 0.34 -8.15 2.10
CA ALA A 193 -0.36 -8.55 0.88
C ALA A 193 -1.69 -9.26 1.19
N ASP A 194 -1.73 -10.09 2.22
CA ASP A 194 -2.94 -10.79 2.68
C ASP A 194 -3.97 -9.82 3.27
N LEU A 195 -3.53 -8.79 4.01
CA LEU A 195 -4.37 -7.69 4.53
C LEU A 195 -4.99 -6.87 3.38
N GLN A 196 -4.20 -6.52 2.37
CA GLN A 196 -4.68 -5.80 1.18
C GLN A 196 -5.65 -6.65 0.35
N ALA A 197 -5.34 -7.95 0.18
CA ALA A 197 -6.20 -8.89 -0.50
C ALA A 197 -7.53 -9.12 0.24
N ALA A 198 -7.52 -9.09 1.58
CA ALA A 198 -8.73 -9.17 2.39
C ALA A 198 -9.62 -7.95 2.20
N ALA A 199 -9.03 -6.75 2.20
CA ALA A 199 -9.73 -5.49 1.98
C ALA A 199 -10.32 -5.36 0.57
N ALA A 200 -9.66 -5.96 -0.43
CA ALA A 200 -10.08 -5.95 -1.84
C ALA A 200 -11.01 -7.11 -2.24
N MET A 201 -11.34 -8.02 -1.32
CA MET A 201 -12.19 -9.19 -1.64
C MET A 201 -13.62 -8.76 -1.94
N ASP A 202 -14.16 -9.20 -3.08
CA ASP A 202 -15.55 -8.90 -3.48
C ASP A 202 -16.57 -9.35 -2.42
N MET A 203 -17.59 -8.52 -2.20
CA MET A 203 -18.61 -8.73 -1.17
C MET A 203 -19.37 -10.05 -1.29
N ARG A 204 -19.50 -10.62 -2.49
CA ARG A 204 -20.15 -11.93 -2.73
C ARG A 204 -19.28 -13.05 -2.19
N LEU A 205 -17.97 -12.94 -2.40
CA LEU A 205 -16.98 -13.88 -1.89
C LEU A 205 -16.88 -13.76 -0.38
N GLN A 206 -16.88 -12.53 0.15
CA GLN A 206 -16.94 -12.29 1.59
C GLN A 206 -18.19 -12.93 2.21
N PHE A 207 -19.38 -12.73 1.61
CA PHE A 207 -20.63 -13.33 2.08
C PHE A 207 -20.57 -14.87 2.14
N ILE A 208 -20.00 -15.52 1.12
CA ILE A 208 -19.81 -16.97 1.12
C ILE A 208 -18.86 -17.37 2.26
N LEU A 209 -17.72 -16.69 2.37
CA LEU A 209 -16.70 -17.00 3.37
C LEU A 209 -17.23 -16.83 4.80
N ASP A 210 -18.00 -15.77 5.06
CA ASP A 210 -18.62 -15.51 6.36
C ASP A 210 -19.64 -16.58 6.75
N ASN A 211 -20.46 -17.04 5.79
CA ASN A 211 -21.43 -18.10 6.05
C ASN A 211 -20.73 -19.42 6.37
N ILE A 212 -19.69 -19.78 5.61
CA ILE A 212 -18.87 -20.97 5.87
C ILE A 212 -18.20 -20.85 7.25
N SER A 213 -17.57 -19.72 7.56
CA SER A 213 -16.88 -19.51 8.84
C SER A 213 -17.84 -19.55 10.04
N THR A 214 -19.05 -19.03 9.86
CA THR A 214 -20.12 -19.15 10.87
C THR A 214 -20.47 -20.62 11.11
N LYS A 215 -20.64 -21.42 10.04
CA LYS A 215 -20.92 -22.86 10.16
C LYS A 215 -19.76 -23.62 10.79
N PHE A 216 -18.52 -23.26 10.50
CA PHE A 216 -17.35 -23.84 11.15
C PHE A 216 -17.30 -23.51 12.64
N SER A 217 -17.61 -22.28 13.02
CA SER A 217 -17.74 -21.88 14.43
C SER A 217 -18.83 -22.67 15.13
N GLN A 218 -19.99 -22.87 14.48
CA GLN A 218 -21.08 -23.71 15.00
C GLN A 218 -20.67 -25.19 15.13
N ALA A 219 -19.93 -25.71 14.15
CA ALA A 219 -19.41 -27.07 14.19
C ALA A 219 -18.42 -27.27 15.34
N ALA A 220 -17.55 -26.29 15.59
CA ALA A 220 -16.58 -26.32 16.68
C ALA A 220 -17.25 -26.21 18.05
N SER A 221 -18.24 -25.33 18.21
CA SER A 221 -19.04 -25.24 19.44
C SER A 221 -19.81 -26.54 19.73
N ALA A 222 -20.44 -27.13 18.70
CA ALA A 222 -21.12 -28.42 18.85
C ALA A 222 -20.13 -29.55 19.18
N PHE A 223 -18.93 -29.54 18.60
CA PHE A 223 -17.87 -30.50 18.91
C PHE A 223 -17.39 -30.37 20.36
N HIS A 224 -17.14 -29.14 20.84
CA HIS A 224 -16.78 -28.87 22.23
C HIS A 224 -17.86 -29.35 23.21
N ALA A 225 -19.13 -29.18 22.86
CA ALA A 225 -20.27 -29.70 23.62
C ALA A 225 -20.46 -31.23 23.54
N ASN A 226 -19.55 -31.98 22.92
CA ASN A 226 -19.64 -33.41 22.62
C ASN A 226 -20.85 -33.79 21.74
N ASN A 227 -21.45 -32.85 21.02
CA ASN A 227 -22.54 -33.09 20.07
C ASN A 227 -22.01 -33.32 18.64
N ILE A 228 -21.40 -34.49 18.43
CA ILE A 228 -20.72 -34.85 17.19
C ILE A 228 -21.66 -34.87 15.98
N GLU A 229 -22.90 -35.31 16.14
CA GLU A 229 -23.88 -35.35 15.04
C GLU A 229 -24.29 -33.95 14.57
N GLU A 230 -24.47 -33.02 15.51
CA GLU A 230 -24.76 -31.63 15.18
C GLU A 230 -23.54 -30.93 14.56
N SER A 231 -22.33 -31.21 15.05
CA SER A 231 -21.08 -30.74 14.42
C SER A 231 -20.96 -31.19 12.97
N LYS A 232 -21.20 -32.48 12.69
CA LYS A 232 -21.22 -33.03 11.32
C LYS A 232 -22.28 -32.36 10.45
N LYS A 233 -23.45 -32.08 11.00
CA LYS A 233 -24.52 -31.40 10.27
C LYS A 233 -24.07 -30.02 9.81
N PHE A 234 -23.43 -29.23 10.67
CA PHE A 234 -22.91 -27.92 10.30
C PHE A 234 -21.79 -27.99 9.24
N LEU A 235 -20.89 -28.97 9.31
CA LEU A 235 -19.85 -29.17 8.28
C LEU A 235 -20.44 -29.60 6.93
N ASN A 236 -21.48 -30.45 6.94
CA ASN A 236 -22.18 -30.81 5.72
C ASN A 236 -22.96 -29.61 5.15
N ASP A 237 -23.61 -28.82 5.99
CA ASP A 237 -24.28 -27.59 5.55
C ASP A 237 -23.27 -26.64 4.88
N ALA A 238 -22.11 -26.40 5.50
CA ALA A 238 -21.06 -25.57 4.91
C ALA A 238 -20.60 -26.10 3.53
N LEU A 239 -20.38 -27.41 3.41
CA LEU A 239 -19.92 -28.04 2.17
C LEU A 239 -20.98 -28.00 1.06
N PHE A 240 -22.23 -28.33 1.38
CA PHE A 240 -23.26 -28.50 0.34
C PHE A 240 -24.02 -27.21 0.07
N ASN A 241 -24.41 -26.46 1.11
CA ASN A 241 -25.23 -25.27 0.96
C ASN A 241 -24.40 -24.01 0.68
N ASP A 242 -23.35 -23.77 1.46
CA ASP A 242 -22.61 -22.52 1.38
C ASP A 242 -21.48 -22.60 0.32
N TYR A 243 -20.89 -23.78 0.12
CA TYR A 243 -19.88 -24.01 -0.91
C TYR A 243 -20.48 -24.52 -2.25
N ARG A 244 -21.04 -25.74 -2.32
CA ARG A 244 -21.43 -26.32 -3.63
C ARG A 244 -22.68 -25.71 -4.28
N ASN A 245 -23.67 -25.29 -3.50
CA ASN A 245 -24.89 -24.73 -4.09
C ASN A 245 -24.68 -23.31 -4.61
N THR A 246 -23.68 -22.59 -4.10
CA THR A 246 -23.33 -21.22 -4.55
C THR A 246 -22.59 -21.20 -5.89
N LYS A 247 -22.13 -22.35 -6.39
CA LYS A 247 -21.34 -22.50 -7.62
C LYS A 247 -19.91 -21.96 -7.53
N ILE A 248 -19.44 -21.64 -6.33
CA ILE A 248 -18.06 -21.20 -6.13
C ILE A 248 -17.04 -22.31 -6.44
N GLU A 249 -17.41 -23.58 -6.30
CA GLU A 249 -16.56 -24.73 -6.65
C GLU A 249 -16.23 -24.75 -8.15
N VAL A 250 -17.16 -24.30 -8.99
CA VAL A 250 -16.98 -24.24 -10.44
C VAL A 250 -15.98 -23.14 -10.81
N LEU A 251 -16.07 -21.99 -10.15
CA LEU A 251 -15.14 -20.88 -10.35
C LEU A 251 -13.74 -21.21 -9.83
N ILE A 252 -13.62 -21.79 -8.63
CA ILE A 252 -12.32 -22.21 -8.08
C ILE A 252 -11.67 -23.24 -9.01
N ASN A 253 -12.42 -24.25 -9.47
CA ASN A 253 -11.89 -25.27 -10.36
C ASN A 253 -11.43 -24.69 -11.71
N SER A 254 -12.16 -23.70 -12.25
CA SER A 254 -11.86 -23.11 -13.55
C SER A 254 -10.69 -22.12 -13.54
N PHE A 255 -10.56 -21.30 -12.47
CA PHE A 255 -9.62 -20.17 -12.45
C PHE A 255 -8.42 -20.36 -11.51
N VAL A 256 -8.56 -21.15 -10.44
CA VAL A 256 -7.47 -21.44 -9.50
C VAL A 256 -6.86 -22.81 -9.79
N GLY A 257 -7.72 -23.78 -10.12
CA GLY A 257 -7.35 -25.12 -10.55
C GLY A 257 -7.99 -26.23 -9.72
N ALA A 258 -8.21 -27.37 -10.36
CA ALA A 258 -8.89 -28.54 -9.77
C ALA A 258 -8.30 -29.02 -8.43
N LYS A 259 -7.00 -28.80 -8.19
CA LYS A 259 -6.34 -29.20 -6.94
C LYS A 259 -6.82 -28.39 -5.73
N SER A 260 -7.13 -27.11 -5.89
CA SER A 260 -7.57 -26.26 -4.78
C SER A 260 -8.99 -26.59 -4.33
N ASP A 261 -9.92 -26.77 -5.28
CA ASP A 261 -11.27 -27.25 -4.97
C ASP A 261 -11.24 -28.63 -4.30
N GLN A 262 -10.41 -29.54 -4.81
CA GLN A 262 -10.24 -30.87 -4.20
C GLN A 262 -9.75 -30.79 -2.76
N LYS A 263 -8.77 -29.94 -2.46
CA LYS A 263 -8.24 -29.78 -1.09
C LYS A 263 -9.32 -29.28 -0.12
N ILE A 264 -10.09 -28.26 -0.49
CA ILE A 264 -11.17 -27.72 0.34
C ILE A 264 -12.23 -28.79 0.61
N GLN A 265 -12.73 -29.47 -0.43
CA GLN A 265 -13.77 -30.50 -0.27
C GLN A 265 -13.26 -31.73 0.51
N GLN A 266 -12.03 -32.18 0.23
CA GLN A 266 -11.44 -33.33 0.93
C GLN A 266 -11.09 -32.98 2.37
N GLY A 267 -10.65 -31.75 2.65
CA GLY A 267 -10.40 -31.24 3.99
C GLY A 267 -11.63 -31.38 4.88
N ILE A 268 -12.77 -30.82 4.45
CA ILE A 268 -14.04 -30.91 5.20
C ILE A 268 -14.47 -32.37 5.40
N ARG A 269 -14.41 -33.20 4.35
CA ARG A 269 -14.79 -34.63 4.45
C ARG A 269 -13.87 -35.43 5.36
N LYS A 270 -12.57 -35.12 5.37
CA LYS A 270 -11.58 -35.79 6.23
C LYS A 270 -11.83 -35.47 7.70
N ILE A 271 -12.18 -34.22 8.01
CA ILE A 271 -12.62 -33.83 9.36
C ILE A 271 -13.86 -34.64 9.77
N ILE A 272 -14.89 -34.67 8.91
CA ILE A 272 -16.12 -35.45 9.17
C ILE A 272 -15.81 -36.94 9.41
N SER A 273 -14.91 -37.52 8.63
CA SER A 273 -14.51 -38.93 8.78
C SER A 273 -13.76 -39.18 10.10
N ARG A 274 -12.79 -38.32 10.45
CA ARG A 274 -11.98 -38.48 11.66
C ARG A 274 -12.79 -38.33 12.95
N MET A 275 -13.86 -37.51 12.93
CA MET A 275 -14.81 -37.45 14.03
C MET A 275 -15.54 -38.77 14.28
N ASN A 276 -15.72 -39.62 13.26
CA ASN A 276 -16.32 -40.95 13.46
C ASN A 276 -15.38 -41.93 14.19
N GLU A 277 -14.08 -41.69 14.12
CA GLU A 277 -13.04 -42.57 14.65
C GLU A 277 -12.60 -42.19 16.08
N ASN A 278 -13.20 -41.14 16.68
CA ASN A 278 -12.80 -40.55 17.97
C ASN A 278 -11.30 -40.19 18.06
N ASN A 279 -10.69 -39.85 16.92
CA ASN A 279 -9.25 -39.72 16.78
C ASN A 279 -8.80 -38.28 16.46
N ILE A 280 -9.52 -37.28 16.98
CA ILE A 280 -9.19 -35.87 16.80
C ILE A 280 -9.49 -35.11 18.10
N ASP A 281 -8.50 -34.35 18.58
CA ASP A 281 -8.71 -33.43 19.71
C ASP A 281 -9.30 -32.09 19.24
N GLU A 282 -9.84 -31.30 20.17
CA GLU A 282 -10.52 -30.03 19.83
C GLU A 282 -9.58 -29.03 19.14
N LYS A 283 -8.30 -29.02 19.53
CA LYS A 283 -7.32 -28.13 18.94
C LYS A 283 -7.03 -28.53 17.50
N GLU A 284 -6.74 -29.80 17.24
CA GLU A 284 -6.54 -30.34 15.89
C GLU A 284 -7.80 -30.14 15.04
N PHE A 285 -9.00 -30.28 15.62
CA PHE A 285 -10.26 -30.00 14.93
C PHE A 285 -10.34 -28.54 14.46
N ARG A 286 -10.12 -27.58 15.38
CA ARG A 286 -10.17 -26.14 15.08
C ARG A 286 -9.04 -25.70 14.13
N ASP A 287 -7.84 -26.25 14.30
CA ASP A 287 -6.68 -26.00 13.41
C ASP A 287 -6.98 -26.45 11.97
N ASN A 288 -7.62 -27.61 11.79
CA ASN A 288 -8.02 -28.11 10.48
C ASN A 288 -9.10 -27.22 9.83
N LEU A 289 -10.06 -26.70 10.61
CA LEU A 289 -11.05 -25.75 10.10
C LEU A 289 -10.39 -24.43 9.67
N SER A 290 -9.48 -23.89 10.48
CA SER A 290 -8.70 -22.69 10.16
C SER A 290 -7.91 -22.87 8.87
N SER A 291 -7.26 -24.03 8.68
CA SER A 291 -6.52 -24.33 7.45
C SER A 291 -7.42 -24.36 6.21
N ILE A 292 -8.67 -24.82 6.33
CA ILE A 292 -9.63 -24.80 5.22
C ILE A 292 -10.12 -23.38 4.93
N GLU A 293 -10.34 -22.55 5.96
CA GLU A 293 -10.68 -21.13 5.79
C GLU A 293 -9.55 -20.37 5.08
N GLU A 294 -8.28 -20.66 5.40
CA GLU A 294 -7.12 -20.10 4.71
C GLU A 294 -7.06 -20.53 3.24
N GLU A 295 -7.27 -21.82 2.94
CA GLU A 295 -7.31 -22.30 1.55
C GLU A 295 -8.46 -21.68 0.75
N LEU A 296 -9.63 -21.47 1.39
CA LEU A 296 -10.78 -20.79 0.79
C LEU A 296 -10.44 -19.33 0.49
N PHE A 297 -9.85 -18.62 1.45
CA PHE A 297 -9.46 -17.23 1.28
C PHE A 297 -8.45 -17.07 0.12
N ASP A 298 -7.41 -17.90 0.10
CA ASP A 298 -6.38 -17.88 -0.95
C ASP A 298 -6.94 -18.20 -2.34
N ALA A 299 -7.97 -19.04 -2.40
CA ALA A 299 -8.68 -19.33 -3.65
C ALA A 299 -9.55 -18.15 -4.09
N PHE A 300 -10.28 -17.52 -3.16
CA PHE A 300 -11.22 -16.44 -3.45
C PHE A 300 -10.52 -15.18 -3.97
N VAL A 301 -9.37 -14.82 -3.39
CA VAL A 301 -8.56 -13.67 -3.84
C VAL A 301 -8.10 -13.80 -5.30
N LYS A 302 -7.99 -15.03 -5.83
CA LYS A 302 -7.53 -15.30 -7.19
C LYS A 302 -8.66 -15.33 -8.23
N LEU A 303 -9.93 -15.21 -7.80
CA LEU A 303 -11.07 -15.28 -8.70
C LEU A 303 -11.28 -13.94 -9.42
N PRO A 304 -11.54 -13.95 -10.74
CA PRO A 304 -11.74 -12.72 -11.48
C PRO A 304 -13.16 -12.16 -11.25
N GLU A 305 -13.26 -10.86 -10.96
CA GLU A 305 -14.50 -10.19 -10.55
C GLU A 305 -15.64 -10.32 -11.59
N ASN A 306 -15.31 -10.30 -12.88
CA ASN A 306 -16.27 -10.38 -13.98
C ASN A 306 -17.09 -11.69 -13.99
N GLU A 307 -16.52 -12.77 -13.45
CA GLU A 307 -17.15 -14.10 -13.41
C GLU A 307 -18.03 -14.32 -12.16
N LEU A 308 -17.90 -13.45 -11.15
CA LEU A 308 -18.63 -13.57 -9.87
C LEU A 308 -20.15 -13.34 -10.01
N SER A 309 -20.61 -12.82 -11.14
CA SER A 309 -22.03 -12.68 -11.47
C SER A 309 -22.76 -14.02 -11.68
N THR A 310 -22.00 -15.10 -11.88
CA THR A 310 -22.52 -16.46 -12.08
C THR A 310 -22.86 -17.20 -10.79
N LEU A 311 -22.48 -16.63 -9.63
CA LEU A 311 -22.72 -17.22 -8.31
C LEU A 311 -24.21 -17.23 -7.94
N LYS A 312 -24.64 -18.31 -7.28
CA LYS A 312 -26.02 -18.51 -6.82
C LYS A 312 -26.13 -18.27 -5.32
N LEU A 313 -26.28 -17.00 -4.93
CA LEU A 313 -26.31 -16.61 -3.52
C LEU A 313 -27.75 -16.53 -3.01
N VAL A 314 -28.09 -17.38 -2.03
CA VAL A 314 -29.38 -17.35 -1.34
C VAL A 314 -29.27 -16.43 -0.13
N GLY A 315 -30.20 -15.48 0.02
CA GLY A 315 -30.21 -14.53 1.14
C GLY A 315 -29.26 -13.34 0.99
N PHE A 316 -28.39 -13.34 -0.01
CA PHE A 316 -27.57 -12.18 -0.38
C PHE A 316 -28.43 -11.13 -1.09
N LYS A 317 -28.50 -9.93 -0.52
CA LYS A 317 -29.05 -8.76 -1.20
C LYS A 317 -27.86 -7.97 -1.75
N ASP A 318 -27.67 -7.98 -3.07
CA ASP A 318 -26.72 -7.07 -3.72
C ASP A 318 -27.27 -5.64 -3.55
N THR A 319 -26.82 -4.97 -2.50
CA THR A 319 -27.22 -3.59 -2.26
C THR A 319 -26.32 -2.61 -3.03
N ASN A 320 -25.26 -3.05 -3.72
CA ASN A 320 -24.20 -2.19 -4.25
C ASN A 320 -24.22 -2.02 -5.77
N ALA A 321 -24.99 -2.83 -6.51
CA ALA A 321 -25.22 -2.62 -7.94
C ALA A 321 -26.03 -1.33 -8.18
N GLY A 322 -25.36 -0.25 -8.58
CA GLY A 322 -25.97 1.04 -8.91
C GLY A 322 -26.21 1.99 -7.72
N LYS A 323 -25.52 1.79 -6.58
CA LYS A 323 -25.59 2.72 -5.44
C LYS A 323 -24.99 4.07 -5.80
N ASP A 324 -25.77 5.12 -5.56
CA ASP A 324 -25.30 6.50 -5.59
C ASP A 324 -24.50 6.79 -4.31
N TYR A 325 -23.18 6.66 -4.38
CA TYR A 325 -22.26 6.95 -3.28
C TYR A 325 -22.30 8.43 -2.86
N THR A 326 -22.83 9.32 -3.71
CA THR A 326 -23.12 10.71 -3.33
C THR A 326 -24.20 10.78 -2.24
N LYS A 327 -25.20 9.89 -2.29
CA LYS A 327 -26.21 9.80 -1.23
C LYS A 327 -25.62 9.29 0.09
N VAL A 328 -24.78 8.26 0.03
CA VAL A 328 -24.10 7.72 1.21
C VAL A 328 -23.21 8.78 1.88
N ALA A 329 -22.44 9.54 1.09
CA ALA A 329 -21.63 10.64 1.62
C ALA A 329 -22.47 11.74 2.27
N ASN A 330 -23.64 12.05 1.69
CA ASN A 330 -24.59 12.98 2.30
C ASN A 330 -25.18 12.43 3.62
N ASP A 331 -25.49 11.14 3.69
CA ASP A 331 -25.99 10.50 4.90
C ASP A 331 -24.94 10.52 6.02
N ILE A 332 -23.65 10.28 5.68
CA ILE A 332 -22.52 10.42 6.61
C ILE A 332 -22.42 11.86 7.09
N LYS A 333 -22.47 12.84 6.18
CA LYS A 333 -22.40 14.26 6.53
C LYS A 333 -23.51 14.66 7.49
N ILE A 334 -24.75 14.28 7.21
CA ILE A 334 -25.91 14.57 8.07
C ILE A 334 -25.70 13.97 9.47
N ALA A 335 -25.17 12.75 9.56
CA ALA A 335 -24.94 12.09 10.83
C ALA A 335 -23.80 12.78 11.63
N LEU A 336 -22.71 13.19 10.96
CA LEU A 336 -21.62 13.96 11.57
C LEU A 336 -22.10 15.35 12.05
N ASP A 337 -22.94 16.03 11.26
CA ASP A 337 -23.53 17.32 11.63
C ASP A 337 -24.41 17.19 12.87
N LYS A 338 -25.16 16.08 12.98
CA LYS A 338 -25.96 15.77 14.16
C LYS A 338 -25.08 15.53 15.40
N ILE A 339 -24.00 14.77 15.26
CA ILE A 339 -23.02 14.55 16.34
C ILE A 339 -22.44 15.89 16.81
N LEU A 340 -22.07 16.78 15.88
CA LEU A 340 -21.61 18.11 16.25
C LEU A 340 -22.69 18.90 16.96
N GLN A 341 -23.94 18.85 16.51
CA GLN A 341 -25.05 19.55 17.17
C GLN A 341 -25.22 19.11 18.62
N ASP A 342 -25.19 17.80 18.86
CA ASP A 342 -25.39 17.17 20.17
C ASP A 342 -24.13 17.19 21.06
N TYR A 343 -22.97 17.59 20.52
CA TYR A 343 -21.70 17.67 21.25
C TYR A 343 -21.69 18.83 22.26
N ASP A 344 -21.66 18.47 23.56
CA ASP A 344 -21.51 19.36 24.71
C ASP A 344 -20.25 19.06 25.56
N GLY A 345 -19.42 18.11 25.11
CA GLY A 345 -18.19 17.67 25.77
C GLY A 345 -17.99 16.15 25.65
N PHE A 346 -17.09 15.58 26.47
CA PHE A 346 -16.85 14.15 26.50
C PHE A 346 -18.12 13.39 26.92
N SER A 347 -18.65 12.60 25.99
CA SER A 347 -19.76 11.69 26.22
C SER A 347 -19.49 10.39 25.47
N VAL A 348 -19.65 9.26 26.16
CA VAL A 348 -19.55 7.93 25.54
C VAL A 348 -20.58 7.77 24.43
N SER A 349 -21.77 8.38 24.59
CA SER A 349 -22.83 8.35 23.56
C SER A 349 -22.40 8.99 22.24
N ILE A 350 -21.60 10.06 22.29
CA ILE A 350 -21.10 10.76 21.08
C ILE A 350 -20.02 9.92 20.37
N ILE A 351 -19.21 9.19 21.14
CA ILE A 351 -18.26 8.21 20.59
C ILE A 351 -19.03 7.09 19.88
N ASP A 352 -20.08 6.57 20.51
CA ASP A 352 -20.93 5.53 19.93
C ASP A 352 -21.58 6.03 18.63
N ASP A 353 -22.13 7.25 18.63
CA ASP A 353 -22.75 7.83 17.44
C ASP A 353 -21.75 7.94 16.28
N LEU A 354 -20.52 8.39 16.54
CA LEU A 354 -19.46 8.47 15.52
C LEU A 354 -19.04 7.09 15.01
N GLN A 355 -18.91 6.10 15.90
CA GLN A 355 -18.60 4.73 15.51
C GLN A 355 -19.74 4.12 14.68
N ASN A 356 -21.00 4.41 15.01
CA ASN A 356 -22.15 3.98 14.21
C ASN A 356 -22.15 4.61 12.81
N VAL A 357 -21.67 5.84 12.63
CA VAL A 357 -21.52 6.44 11.29
C VAL A 357 -20.52 5.64 10.45
N TYR A 358 -19.38 5.26 11.03
CA TYR A 358 -18.41 4.41 10.35
C TYR A 358 -19.02 3.04 10.01
N LEU A 359 -19.60 2.35 10.98
CA LEU A 359 -20.07 0.98 10.81
C LEU A 359 -21.35 0.86 9.97
N ASP A 360 -22.40 1.61 10.32
CA ASP A 360 -23.73 1.44 9.76
C ASP A 360 -23.96 2.22 8.46
N ILE A 361 -23.10 3.20 8.15
CA ILE A 361 -23.19 4.00 6.92
C ILE A 361 -21.98 3.78 6.02
N PHE A 362 -20.75 4.00 6.51
CA PHE A 362 -19.56 3.94 5.66
C PHE A 362 -19.15 2.50 5.27
N GLU A 363 -18.92 1.61 6.25
CA GLU A 363 -18.59 0.19 6.05
C GLU A 363 -19.77 -0.57 5.42
N ALA A 364 -20.96 -0.49 6.05
CA ALA A 364 -22.15 -1.21 5.60
C ALA A 364 -22.66 -0.81 4.19
N SER A 365 -22.33 0.39 3.71
CA SER A 365 -22.68 0.78 2.34
C SER A 365 -21.81 0.09 1.28
N GLY A 366 -20.69 -0.52 1.67
CA GLY A 366 -19.65 -1.02 0.77
C GLY A 366 -18.71 0.05 0.22
N MET A 367 -18.88 1.32 0.64
CA MET A 367 -18.05 2.44 0.23
C MET A 367 -16.59 2.23 0.67
N GLU A 368 -16.37 1.82 1.92
CA GLU A 368 -15.02 1.56 2.45
C GLU A 368 -14.23 0.54 1.61
N SER A 369 -14.83 -0.63 1.34
CA SER A 369 -14.18 -1.67 0.53
C SER A 369 -13.92 -1.19 -0.90
N LYS A 370 -14.84 -0.43 -1.49
CA LYS A 370 -14.67 0.09 -2.85
C LYS A 370 -13.62 1.20 -2.94
N ILE A 371 -13.50 2.04 -1.92
CA ILE A 371 -12.40 2.99 -1.79
C ILE A 371 -11.10 2.23 -1.62
N GLY A 372 -11.03 1.24 -0.73
CA GLY A 372 -9.84 0.43 -0.52
C GLY A 372 -9.34 -0.31 -1.76
N ALA A 373 -10.25 -0.75 -2.63
CA ALA A 373 -9.90 -1.40 -3.90
C ALA A 373 -9.32 -0.43 -4.95
N VAL A 374 -9.59 0.88 -4.83
CA VAL A 374 -9.12 1.91 -5.78
C VAL A 374 -7.94 2.68 -5.21
N ASP A 375 -8.01 3.06 -3.94
CA ASP A 375 -7.05 3.87 -3.20
C ASP A 375 -7.06 3.44 -1.72
N SER A 376 -6.25 2.42 -1.40
CA SER A 376 -6.05 1.93 -0.04
C SER A 376 -5.60 3.04 0.92
N ASN A 377 -4.78 3.98 0.45
CA ASN A 377 -4.26 5.08 1.27
C ASN A 377 -5.38 6.05 1.65
N LEU A 378 -6.30 6.33 0.73
CA LEU A 378 -7.49 7.12 1.01
C LEU A 378 -8.44 6.41 1.96
N LYS A 379 -8.62 5.08 1.82
CA LYS A 379 -9.37 4.27 2.80
C LYS A 379 -8.78 4.43 4.21
N PHE A 380 -7.49 4.19 4.37
CA PHE A 380 -6.81 4.32 5.67
C PHE A 380 -6.86 5.75 6.21
N LYS A 381 -6.80 6.77 5.34
CA LYS A 381 -6.95 8.17 5.75
C LYS A 381 -8.34 8.46 6.31
N ILE A 382 -9.39 7.91 5.68
CA ILE A 382 -10.77 8.06 6.15
C ILE A 382 -10.96 7.35 7.50
N GLU A 383 -10.43 6.14 7.65
CA GLU A 383 -10.42 5.41 8.93
C GLU A 383 -9.69 6.18 10.03
N ALA A 384 -8.51 6.73 9.71
CA ALA A 384 -7.74 7.55 10.63
C ALA A 384 -8.51 8.81 11.08
N PHE A 385 -9.35 9.40 10.23
CA PHE A 385 -10.21 10.52 10.62
C PHE A 385 -11.33 10.10 11.57
N PHE A 386 -11.93 8.92 11.39
CA PHE A 386 -12.88 8.38 12.36
C PHE A 386 -12.20 8.15 13.73
N SER A 387 -11.02 7.53 13.75
CA SER A 387 -10.25 7.31 14.99
C SER A 387 -9.79 8.63 15.63
N LYS A 388 -9.36 9.61 14.83
CA LYS A 388 -9.02 10.97 15.29
C LYS A 388 -10.23 11.65 15.90
N GLY A 389 -11.42 11.53 15.30
CA GLY A 389 -12.66 12.05 15.85
C GLY A 389 -12.97 11.47 17.24
N VAL A 390 -12.84 10.16 17.41
CA VAL A 390 -12.99 9.48 18.71
C VAL A 390 -11.98 10.01 19.73
N ALA A 391 -10.71 10.16 19.33
CA ALA A 391 -9.66 10.68 20.21
C ALA A 391 -9.92 12.13 20.65
N LEU A 392 -10.41 12.98 19.75
CA LEU A 392 -10.78 14.37 20.03
C LEU A 392 -11.96 14.44 21.01
N ILE A 393 -12.98 13.62 20.81
CA ILE A 393 -14.11 13.51 21.75
C ILE A 393 -13.61 13.09 23.14
N LYS A 394 -12.74 12.07 23.23
CA LYS A 394 -12.10 11.61 24.48
C LYS A 394 -11.26 12.70 25.16
N ALA A 395 -10.58 13.53 24.37
CA ALA A 395 -9.79 14.65 24.86
C ALA A 395 -10.63 15.88 25.28
N ASN A 396 -11.96 15.82 25.13
CA ASN A 396 -12.90 16.90 25.47
C ASN A 396 -12.51 18.23 24.82
N VAL A 397 -12.14 18.19 23.54
CA VAL A 397 -11.72 19.37 22.77
C VAL A 397 -12.88 20.32 22.50
N ASP A 398 -12.57 21.53 22.07
CA ASP A 398 -13.60 22.49 21.67
C ASP A 398 -14.34 22.01 20.41
N LYS A 399 -15.64 22.34 20.32
CA LYS A 399 -16.52 21.94 19.21
C LYS A 399 -15.98 22.36 17.85
N ASN A 400 -15.21 23.45 17.76
CA ASN A 400 -14.59 23.88 16.51
C ASN A 400 -13.48 22.92 16.04
N GLU A 401 -12.69 22.33 16.96
CA GLU A 401 -11.63 21.38 16.62
C GLU A 401 -12.22 20.03 16.18
N LEU A 402 -13.34 19.61 16.79
CA LEU A 402 -14.09 18.44 16.34
C LEU A 402 -14.76 18.67 14.97
N SER A 403 -15.33 19.86 14.75
CA SER A 403 -15.92 20.24 13.46
C SER A 403 -14.90 20.20 12.33
N ALA A 404 -13.69 20.73 12.56
CA ALA A 404 -12.62 20.68 11.57
C ALA A 404 -12.24 19.24 11.19
N CYS A 405 -12.19 18.32 12.16
CA CYS A 405 -11.95 16.91 11.88
C CYS A 405 -13.07 16.28 11.02
N PHE A 406 -14.33 16.62 11.28
CA PHE A 406 -15.46 16.11 10.51
C PHE A 406 -15.55 16.74 9.11
N ASP A 407 -15.12 17.99 8.95
CA ASP A 407 -14.98 18.63 7.64
C ASP A 407 -13.89 17.96 6.81
N GLU A 408 -12.72 17.65 7.40
CA GLU A 408 -11.65 16.88 6.77
C GLU A 408 -12.13 15.48 6.34
N LEU A 409 -12.89 14.81 7.22
CA LEU A 409 -13.52 13.51 6.95
C LEU A 409 -14.51 13.58 5.78
N ASN A 410 -15.45 14.54 5.83
CA ASN A 410 -16.43 14.77 4.76
C ASN A 410 -15.76 15.11 3.42
N SER A 411 -14.66 15.87 3.45
CA SER A 411 -13.89 16.19 2.25
C SER A 411 -13.16 14.97 1.70
N ALA A 412 -12.58 14.13 2.55
CA ALA A 412 -11.93 12.89 2.13
C ALA A 412 -12.94 11.92 1.50
N ILE A 413 -14.12 11.76 2.11
CA ILE A 413 -15.22 10.96 1.57
C ILE A 413 -15.70 11.57 0.24
N SER A 414 -15.91 12.89 0.16
CA SER A 414 -16.34 13.54 -1.09
C SER A 414 -15.32 13.39 -2.22
N SER A 415 -14.02 13.44 -1.90
CA SER A 415 -12.95 13.22 -2.89
C SER A 415 -12.86 11.75 -3.32
N SER A 416 -13.21 10.83 -2.43
CA SER A 416 -13.27 9.41 -2.75
C SER A 416 -14.38 9.09 -3.74
N ILE A 417 -15.46 9.88 -3.76
CA ILE A 417 -16.56 9.74 -4.70
C ILE A 417 -16.05 9.88 -6.14
N ASP A 418 -15.25 10.89 -6.46
CA ASP A 418 -14.70 11.07 -7.82
C ASP A 418 -13.81 9.89 -8.26
N LEU A 419 -13.19 9.19 -7.31
CA LEU A 419 -12.34 8.01 -7.55
C LEU A 419 -13.14 6.72 -7.71
N ILE A 420 -14.23 6.57 -6.95
CA ILE A 420 -15.08 5.36 -6.95
C ILE A 420 -16.31 5.46 -7.86
N GLN A 421 -16.64 6.66 -8.34
CA GLN A 421 -17.82 6.98 -9.17
C GLN A 421 -17.48 7.05 -10.68
N GLU A 422 -16.34 6.50 -11.09
CA GLU A 422 -15.81 6.34 -12.46
C GLU A 422 -14.99 7.54 -12.98
N SER A 423 -13.70 7.31 -13.30
CA SER A 423 -12.85 8.22 -14.05
C SER A 423 -13.48 8.53 -15.41
N SER A 424 -13.94 9.77 -15.63
CA SER A 424 -14.51 10.17 -16.91
C SER A 424 -13.47 9.99 -18.04
N PRO A 425 -13.81 9.37 -19.19
CA PRO A 425 -12.92 9.24 -20.35
C PRO A 425 -12.28 10.56 -20.81
N TYR A 426 -12.90 11.70 -20.51
CA TYR A 426 -12.37 13.03 -20.83
C TYR A 426 -11.09 13.37 -20.05
N SER A 427 -10.98 12.98 -18.78
CA SER A 427 -9.80 13.28 -17.97
C SER A 427 -8.59 12.47 -18.45
N LEU A 428 -8.78 11.17 -18.71
CA LEU A 428 -7.76 10.28 -19.24
C LEU A 428 -7.24 10.75 -20.60
N PHE A 429 -8.11 11.28 -21.46
CA PHE A 429 -7.71 11.93 -22.72
C PHE A 429 -6.77 13.11 -22.49
N ILE A 430 -7.12 14.04 -21.58
CA ILE A 430 -6.29 15.22 -21.29
C ILE A 430 -4.94 14.83 -20.70
N TRP A 431 -4.92 13.91 -19.73
CA TRP A 431 -3.69 13.45 -19.10
C TRP A 431 -2.75 12.80 -20.11
N SER A 432 -3.28 11.88 -20.93
CA SER A 432 -2.57 11.25 -22.03
C SER A 432 -1.95 12.28 -22.98
N LEU A 433 -2.73 13.28 -23.40
CA LEU A 433 -2.30 14.35 -24.30
C LEU A 433 -1.17 15.20 -23.68
N VAL A 434 -1.29 15.60 -22.42
CA VAL A 434 -0.29 16.44 -21.74
C VAL A 434 1.04 15.71 -21.59
N ILE A 435 1.02 14.41 -21.25
CA ILE A 435 2.23 13.60 -21.08
C ILE A 435 3.03 13.54 -22.38
N ILE A 436 2.40 13.11 -23.49
CA ILE A 436 3.14 12.96 -24.76
C ILE A 436 3.66 14.30 -25.27
N LEU A 437 2.91 15.40 -25.08
CA LEU A 437 3.36 16.73 -25.48
C LEU A 437 4.54 17.20 -24.66
N ARG A 438 4.59 16.90 -23.36
CA ARG A 438 5.69 17.29 -22.48
C ARG A 438 6.97 16.56 -22.86
N GLU A 439 6.95 15.23 -22.76
CA GLU A 439 8.15 14.41 -22.95
C GLU A 439 8.58 14.39 -24.42
N GLY A 440 7.61 14.35 -25.34
CA GLY A 440 7.87 14.39 -26.78
C GLY A 440 8.47 15.71 -27.25
N LEU A 441 8.17 16.84 -26.60
CA LEU A 441 8.76 18.15 -26.95
C LEU A 441 10.25 18.20 -26.57
N GLU A 442 10.65 17.60 -25.44
CA GLU A 442 12.04 17.56 -25.01
C GLU A 442 12.91 16.76 -25.99
N ALA A 443 12.44 15.58 -26.39
CA ALA A 443 13.07 14.78 -27.44
C ALA A 443 13.11 15.54 -28.78
N LEU A 444 11.99 16.18 -29.15
CA LEU A 444 11.85 16.92 -30.40
C LEU A 444 12.87 18.05 -30.52
N ILE A 445 13.13 18.79 -29.44
CA ILE A 445 14.05 19.94 -29.47
C ILE A 445 15.49 19.49 -29.74
N ILE A 446 15.92 18.36 -29.16
CA ILE A 446 17.26 17.81 -29.41
C ILE A 446 17.38 17.34 -30.86
N VAL A 447 16.36 16.63 -31.36
CA VAL A 447 16.33 16.13 -32.74
C VAL A 447 16.34 17.29 -33.74
N VAL A 448 15.50 18.31 -33.52
CA VAL A 448 15.46 19.50 -34.37
C VAL A 448 16.77 20.26 -34.31
N ALA A 449 17.40 20.42 -33.15
CA ALA A 449 18.69 21.10 -33.03
C ALA A 449 19.78 20.40 -33.87
N ILE A 450 19.85 19.07 -33.78
CA ILE A 450 20.83 18.26 -34.52
C ILE A 450 20.52 18.26 -36.02
N VAL A 451 19.26 18.06 -36.41
CA VAL A 451 18.81 18.10 -37.81
C VAL A 451 19.10 19.49 -38.43
N SER A 452 18.76 20.57 -37.71
CA SER A 452 19.01 21.94 -38.16
C SER A 452 20.49 22.23 -38.31
N TYR A 453 21.32 21.76 -37.37
CA TYR A 453 22.78 21.87 -37.45
C TYR A 453 23.36 21.12 -38.65
N LEU A 454 22.90 19.88 -38.91
CA LEU A 454 23.34 19.08 -40.06
C LEU A 454 22.94 19.69 -41.41
N ILE A 455 21.75 20.31 -41.48
CA ILE A 455 21.29 21.02 -42.67
C ILE A 455 22.12 22.29 -42.90
N GLN A 456 22.36 23.09 -41.85
CA GLN A 456 23.13 24.34 -41.93
C GLN A 456 24.63 24.10 -42.22
N SER A 457 25.19 23.01 -41.74
CA SER A 457 26.60 22.62 -41.98
C SER A 457 26.84 21.92 -43.32
N GLY A 458 25.81 21.76 -44.17
CA GLY A 458 25.92 21.11 -45.48
C GLY A 458 26.02 19.58 -45.43
N ASN A 459 26.03 18.96 -44.24
CA ASN A 459 26.16 17.52 -44.03
C ASN A 459 24.82 16.77 -44.09
N LYS A 460 23.98 17.08 -45.08
CA LYS A 460 22.64 16.46 -45.23
C LYS A 460 22.68 14.93 -45.33
N ASN A 461 23.76 14.35 -45.87
CA ASN A 461 23.94 12.90 -46.00
C ASN A 461 23.99 12.17 -44.63
N ARG A 462 24.27 12.87 -43.53
CA ARG A 462 24.30 12.29 -42.17
C ARG A 462 22.95 12.34 -41.44
N LEU A 463 21.90 12.93 -42.04
CA LEU A 463 20.55 12.95 -41.45
C LEU A 463 19.99 11.54 -41.24
N ASN A 464 20.36 10.58 -42.08
CA ASN A 464 19.92 9.19 -41.93
C ASN A 464 20.40 8.57 -40.61
N ILE A 465 21.58 8.98 -40.11
CA ILE A 465 22.12 8.53 -38.82
C ILE A 465 21.23 9.04 -37.68
N THR A 466 20.81 10.30 -37.75
CA THR A 466 19.92 10.91 -36.75
C THR A 466 18.54 10.25 -36.74
N TYR A 467 17.93 10.01 -37.90
CA TYR A 467 16.63 9.34 -37.95
C TYR A 467 16.71 7.86 -37.54
N SER A 468 17.81 7.17 -37.88
CA SER A 468 18.07 5.81 -37.41
C SER A 468 18.16 5.76 -35.88
N ALA A 469 18.88 6.70 -35.26
CA ALA A 469 18.99 6.79 -33.81
C ALA A 469 17.65 7.11 -33.14
N LEU A 470 16.87 8.03 -33.71
CA LEU A 470 15.51 8.36 -33.26
C LEU A 470 14.61 7.12 -33.24
N PHE A 471 14.52 6.41 -34.36
CA PHE A 471 13.64 5.24 -34.48
C PHE A 471 14.08 4.10 -33.56
N THR A 472 15.39 3.86 -33.46
CA THR A 472 15.94 2.85 -32.56
C THR A 472 15.66 3.19 -31.09
N GLY A 473 15.80 4.48 -30.71
CA GLY A 473 15.52 4.94 -29.36
C GLY A 473 14.06 4.72 -28.95
N VAL A 474 13.12 5.06 -29.83
CA VAL A 474 11.67 4.82 -29.59
C VAL A 474 11.39 3.32 -29.40
N ILE A 475 11.89 2.46 -30.30
CA ILE A 475 11.66 1.01 -30.21
C ILE A 475 12.23 0.44 -28.91
N LEU A 476 13.48 0.78 -28.56
CA LEU A 476 14.10 0.26 -27.34
C LEU A 476 13.40 0.76 -26.07
N SER A 477 12.78 1.93 -26.11
CA SER A 477 11.98 2.46 -25.00
C SER A 477 10.77 1.57 -24.72
N PHE A 478 10.03 1.18 -25.76
CA PHE A 478 8.91 0.24 -25.63
C PHE A 478 9.37 -1.14 -25.13
N ILE A 479 10.51 -1.65 -25.63
CA ILE A 479 11.05 -2.94 -25.19
C ILE A 479 11.43 -2.88 -23.70
N THR A 480 12.10 -1.82 -23.29
CA THR A 480 12.53 -1.63 -21.89
C THR A 480 11.32 -1.55 -20.97
N ALA A 481 10.31 -0.76 -21.35
CA ALA A 481 9.08 -0.65 -20.59
C ALA A 481 8.31 -1.97 -20.50
N PHE A 482 8.26 -2.77 -21.58
CA PHE A 482 7.65 -4.09 -21.55
C PHE A 482 8.38 -5.05 -20.59
N ILE A 483 9.72 -5.05 -20.62
CA ILE A 483 10.55 -5.86 -19.71
C ILE A 483 10.32 -5.43 -18.25
N VAL A 484 10.30 -4.12 -18.00
CA VAL A 484 9.97 -3.54 -16.69
C VAL A 484 8.58 -4.00 -16.26
N ALA A 485 7.55 -3.79 -17.07
CA ALA A 485 6.18 -4.22 -16.80
C ALA A 485 6.07 -5.71 -16.47
N TRP A 486 6.80 -6.55 -17.20
CA TRP A 486 6.84 -7.99 -16.96
C TRP A 486 7.48 -8.31 -15.60
N ILE A 487 8.65 -7.73 -15.29
CA ILE A 487 9.34 -7.95 -14.02
C ILE A 487 8.49 -7.49 -12.83
N PHE A 488 7.74 -6.38 -12.97
CA PHE A 488 6.96 -5.80 -11.88
C PHE A 488 5.57 -6.42 -11.68
N LYS A 489 5.08 -7.26 -12.59
CA LYS A 489 3.78 -7.93 -12.47
C LYS A 489 3.74 -9.01 -11.37
N GLU A 490 4.91 -9.55 -10.97
CA GLU A 490 5.01 -10.67 -10.02
C GLU A 490 5.34 -10.25 -8.57
N ASN A 491 5.69 -8.98 -8.31
CA ASN A 491 6.15 -8.49 -7.01
C ASN A 491 5.24 -7.38 -6.45
N ALA A 492 4.07 -7.73 -5.91
CA ALA A 492 3.10 -6.77 -5.36
C ALA A 492 2.91 -6.98 -3.84
N GLY A 493 2.98 -5.90 -3.06
CA GLY A 493 2.50 -5.89 -1.67
C GLY A 493 3.18 -4.87 -0.74
N GLN A 494 4.51 -4.86 -0.69
CA GLN A 494 5.29 -3.94 0.17
C GLN A 494 6.52 -3.37 -0.56
N LYS A 495 7.10 -4.16 -1.46
CA LYS A 495 8.18 -3.72 -2.35
C LYS A 495 7.77 -2.60 -3.30
N ARG A 496 6.48 -2.39 -3.56
CA ARG A 496 6.02 -1.36 -4.48
C ARG A 496 6.23 0.05 -3.91
N GLU A 497 5.77 0.31 -2.69
CA GLU A 497 5.90 1.62 -2.02
C GLU A 497 7.39 1.95 -1.75
N LEU A 498 8.17 0.97 -1.28
CA LEU A 498 9.62 1.12 -1.11
C LEU A 498 10.31 1.42 -2.46
N ILE A 499 10.02 0.65 -3.51
CA ILE A 499 10.63 0.85 -4.83
C ILE A 499 10.16 2.17 -5.43
N GLU A 500 8.91 2.56 -5.25
CA GLU A 500 8.34 3.81 -5.75
C GLU A 500 8.98 5.01 -5.07
N GLY A 501 9.07 5.01 -3.72
CA GLY A 501 9.79 6.02 -2.95
C GLY A 501 11.27 6.10 -3.32
N VAL A 502 11.99 4.97 -3.37
CA VAL A 502 13.41 4.93 -3.75
C VAL A 502 13.63 5.40 -5.19
N THR A 503 12.81 4.93 -6.14
CA THR A 503 12.92 5.32 -7.55
C THR A 503 12.63 6.79 -7.73
N MET A 504 11.64 7.34 -7.01
CA MET A 504 11.33 8.76 -7.01
C MET A 504 12.48 9.59 -6.44
N LEU A 505 13.15 9.14 -5.37
CA LEU A 505 14.33 9.83 -4.83
C LEU A 505 15.57 9.74 -5.73
N ILE A 506 15.76 8.62 -6.44
CA ILE A 506 16.78 8.50 -7.48
C ILE A 506 16.46 9.49 -8.62
N ALA A 507 15.20 9.58 -9.03
CA ALA A 507 14.75 10.55 -10.04
C ALA A 507 14.96 11.99 -9.57
N VAL A 508 14.73 12.31 -8.30
CA VAL A 508 15.05 13.63 -7.70
C VAL A 508 16.53 13.97 -7.88
N ALA A 509 17.44 13.04 -7.60
CA ALA A 509 18.88 13.27 -7.77
C ALA A 509 19.26 13.50 -9.25
N LEU A 510 18.67 12.72 -10.16
CA LEU A 510 18.85 12.85 -11.60
C LEU A 510 18.33 14.19 -12.13
N LEU A 511 17.08 14.54 -11.80
CA LEU A 511 16.43 15.79 -12.20
C LEU A 511 17.16 17.01 -11.62
N PHE A 512 17.65 16.92 -10.39
CA PHE A 512 18.49 17.97 -9.80
C PHE A 512 19.77 18.19 -10.62
N TYR A 513 20.46 17.10 -11.00
CA TYR A 513 21.65 17.15 -11.85
C TYR A 513 21.34 17.75 -13.23
N VAL A 514 20.30 17.23 -13.91
CA VAL A 514 19.90 17.66 -15.26
C VAL A 514 19.44 19.12 -15.24
N GLY A 515 18.61 19.52 -14.28
CA GLY A 515 18.11 20.88 -14.14
C GLY A 515 19.24 21.89 -14.01
N PHE A 516 20.28 21.60 -13.22
CA PHE A 516 21.47 22.45 -13.09
C PHE A 516 22.40 22.40 -14.30
N TRP A 517 22.55 21.24 -14.93
CA TRP A 517 23.29 21.12 -16.19
C TRP A 517 22.68 22.02 -17.28
N LEU A 518 21.35 21.99 -17.37
CA LEU A 518 20.55 22.78 -18.30
C LEU A 518 20.66 24.28 -17.96
N LEU A 519 20.53 24.65 -16.68
CA LEU A 519 20.66 26.04 -16.21
C LEU A 519 22.07 26.61 -16.46
N SER A 520 23.12 25.80 -16.23
CA SER A 520 24.52 26.18 -16.43
C SER A 520 24.85 26.38 -17.92
N ASN A 521 24.23 25.59 -18.80
CA ASN A 521 24.41 25.69 -20.24
C ASN A 521 23.58 26.82 -20.88
N ALA A 522 22.48 27.26 -20.25
CA ALA A 522 21.62 28.35 -20.72
C ALA A 522 22.36 29.68 -20.96
N ASN A 523 23.45 29.93 -20.23
CA ASN A 523 24.20 31.19 -20.26
C ASN A 523 25.53 31.12 -21.01
N ASN A 524 25.97 29.94 -21.43
CA ASN A 524 27.31 29.78 -21.97
C ASN A 524 27.32 30.04 -23.48
N LYS A 525 27.83 31.21 -23.90
CA LYS A 525 28.39 31.41 -25.26
C LYS A 525 29.43 30.32 -25.59
N LYS A 526 30.01 29.71 -24.55
CA LYS A 526 30.88 28.53 -24.62
C LYS A 526 30.16 27.25 -25.03
N TRP A 527 28.86 27.05 -24.83
CA TRP A 527 28.17 25.83 -25.30
C TRP A 527 28.04 25.87 -26.82
N VAL A 528 27.65 27.01 -27.39
CA VAL A 528 27.68 27.21 -28.85
C VAL A 528 29.11 27.07 -29.39
N LYS A 529 30.11 27.59 -28.67
CA LYS A 529 31.52 27.46 -29.05
C LYS A 529 32.07 26.04 -28.84
N PHE A 530 31.63 25.29 -27.85
CA PHE A 530 32.01 23.91 -27.52
C PHE A 530 31.34 22.94 -28.48
N ILE A 531 30.06 23.13 -28.82
CA ILE A 531 29.42 22.46 -29.93
C ILE A 531 30.16 22.81 -31.22
N LYS A 532 30.58 24.06 -31.45
CA LYS A 532 31.35 24.42 -32.64
C LYS A 532 32.75 23.76 -32.66
N ASP A 533 33.52 23.85 -31.58
CA ASP A 533 34.90 23.38 -31.47
C ASP A 533 34.96 21.85 -31.39
N GLN A 534 34.08 21.22 -30.61
CA GLN A 534 33.99 19.78 -30.45
C GLN A 534 33.27 19.10 -31.60
N THR A 535 32.39 19.80 -32.33
CA THR A 535 31.88 19.29 -33.61
C THR A 535 32.90 19.47 -34.72
N ILE A 536 33.75 20.51 -34.70
CA ILE A 536 34.89 20.64 -35.64
C ILE A 536 35.96 19.56 -35.36
N GLU A 537 36.26 19.24 -34.09
CA GLU A 537 37.16 18.12 -33.71
C GLU A 537 36.53 16.72 -33.90
N ALA A 538 35.25 16.52 -33.60
CA ALA A 538 34.59 15.23 -33.83
C ALA A 538 34.35 14.95 -35.33
N ILE A 539 34.25 16.01 -36.15
CA ILE A 539 34.23 15.91 -37.61
C ILE A 539 35.63 15.59 -38.16
N SER A 540 36.72 16.06 -37.54
CA SER A 540 38.07 15.61 -37.93
C SER A 540 38.32 14.13 -37.63
N ASN A 541 37.54 13.52 -36.73
CA ASN A 541 37.67 12.11 -36.30
C ASN A 541 36.53 11.16 -36.74
N ASN A 542 35.72 11.52 -37.74
CA ASN A 542 34.75 10.58 -38.33
C ASN A 542 33.72 9.96 -37.35
N SER A 543 33.26 10.68 -36.33
CA SER A 543 32.40 10.07 -35.30
C SER A 543 30.90 10.02 -35.63
N ALA A 544 30.54 9.26 -36.67
CA ALA A 544 29.14 8.87 -36.93
C ALA A 544 28.51 8.17 -35.71
N LYS A 545 29.32 7.41 -34.94
CA LYS A 545 28.89 6.72 -33.73
C LYS A 545 28.52 7.67 -32.60
N THR A 546 29.31 8.72 -32.31
CA THR A 546 28.96 9.68 -31.23
C THR A 546 27.68 10.43 -31.56
N LEU A 547 27.50 10.85 -32.82
CA LEU A 547 26.26 11.49 -33.27
C LEU A 547 25.06 10.56 -33.06
N TRP A 548 25.18 9.30 -33.48
CA TRP A 548 24.13 8.30 -33.32
C TRP A 548 23.79 8.08 -31.84
N PHE A 549 24.78 7.81 -30.99
CA PHE A 549 24.58 7.58 -29.54
C PHE A 549 24.00 8.80 -28.82
N THR A 550 24.37 10.01 -29.23
CA THR A 550 23.85 11.25 -28.62
C THR A 550 22.35 11.39 -28.87
N VAL A 551 21.91 11.19 -30.13
CA VAL A 551 20.50 11.24 -30.49
C VAL A 551 19.74 10.07 -29.87
N PHE A 552 20.33 8.87 -29.91
CA PHE A 552 19.73 7.65 -29.37
C PHE A 552 19.48 7.77 -27.87
N LEU A 553 20.50 8.14 -27.07
CA LEU A 553 20.36 8.23 -25.61
C LEU A 553 19.36 9.31 -25.20
N ALA A 554 19.35 10.44 -25.91
CA ALA A 554 18.37 11.49 -25.67
C ALA A 554 16.94 10.98 -25.89
N VAL A 555 16.66 10.40 -27.06
CA VAL A 555 15.32 9.89 -27.40
C VAL A 555 14.92 8.70 -26.53
N TYR A 556 15.85 7.79 -26.24
CA TYR A 556 15.62 6.61 -25.41
C TYR A 556 15.24 6.99 -23.98
N ARG A 557 15.90 8.01 -23.40
CA ARG A 557 15.57 8.49 -22.06
C ARG A 557 14.14 9.04 -22.00
N GLU A 558 13.82 10.01 -22.86
CA GLU A 558 12.48 10.61 -22.88
C GLU A 558 11.40 9.58 -23.26
N GLY A 559 11.72 8.67 -24.17
CA GLY A 559 10.85 7.57 -24.57
C GLY A 559 10.56 6.60 -23.44
N ALA A 560 11.59 6.21 -22.65
CA ALA A 560 11.42 5.32 -21.51
C ALA A 560 10.52 5.95 -20.43
N GLU A 561 10.76 7.23 -20.10
CA GLU A 561 9.93 7.98 -19.14
C GLU A 561 8.48 8.12 -19.64
N THR A 562 8.29 8.46 -20.93
CA THR A 562 6.95 8.55 -21.55
C THR A 562 6.17 7.24 -21.41
N VAL A 563 6.80 6.10 -21.71
CA VAL A 563 6.09 4.81 -21.66
C VAL A 563 5.73 4.44 -20.22
N LEU A 564 6.56 4.77 -19.23
CA LEU A 564 6.23 4.54 -17.81
C LEU A 564 5.02 5.37 -17.35
N PHE A 565 4.94 6.65 -17.74
CA PHE A 565 3.76 7.48 -17.44
C PHE A 565 2.49 6.97 -18.11
N TYR A 566 2.59 6.50 -19.36
CA TYR A 566 1.46 5.89 -20.06
C TYR A 566 1.04 4.55 -19.44
N GLN A 567 1.99 3.78 -18.93
CA GLN A 567 1.69 2.53 -18.25
C GLN A 567 0.88 2.78 -16.96
N ALA A 568 1.20 3.82 -16.19
CA ALA A 568 0.38 4.24 -15.06
C ALA A 568 -1.06 4.59 -15.48
N LEU A 569 -1.25 5.37 -16.54
CA LEU A 569 -2.58 5.68 -17.08
C LEU A 569 -3.37 4.46 -17.56
N LEU A 570 -2.68 3.47 -18.13
CA LEU A 570 -3.31 2.24 -18.63
C LEU A 570 -3.71 1.29 -17.50
N ILE A 571 -3.06 1.37 -16.34
CA ILE A 571 -3.45 0.65 -15.12
C ILE A 571 -4.74 1.25 -14.54
N ASP A 572 -4.87 2.59 -14.58
CA ASP A 572 -6.07 3.30 -14.11
C ASP A 572 -7.28 3.17 -15.06
N SER A 573 -7.07 2.68 -16.28
CA SER A 573 -8.12 2.46 -17.29
C SER A 573 -8.78 1.11 -17.09
N LYS A 574 -10.10 1.07 -16.81
CA LYS A 574 -10.83 -0.18 -16.52
C LYS A 574 -11.85 -0.55 -17.61
N THR A 575 -12.30 0.42 -18.43
CA THR A 575 -13.30 0.22 -19.49
C THR A 575 -12.68 0.34 -20.88
N SER A 576 -13.28 -0.30 -21.90
CA SER A 576 -12.85 -0.16 -23.31
C SER A 576 -12.85 1.31 -23.79
N THR A 577 -13.75 2.14 -23.26
CA THR A 577 -13.83 3.58 -23.55
C THR A 577 -12.64 4.36 -22.96
N ASP A 578 -12.13 3.94 -21.81
CA ASP A 578 -10.99 4.56 -21.11
C ASP A 578 -9.70 4.34 -21.90
N TYR A 579 -9.45 3.09 -22.31
CA TYR A 579 -8.34 2.76 -23.19
C TYR A 579 -8.41 3.57 -24.49
N THR A 580 -9.61 3.69 -25.07
CA THR A 580 -9.82 4.48 -26.29
C THR A 580 -9.45 5.95 -26.07
N ALA A 581 -9.85 6.55 -24.94
CA ALA A 581 -9.51 7.93 -24.61
C ALA A 581 -7.99 8.15 -24.45
N VAL A 582 -7.29 7.22 -23.79
CA VAL A 582 -5.82 7.26 -23.66
C VAL A 582 -5.15 7.18 -25.03
N PHE A 583 -5.53 6.23 -25.88
CA PHE A 583 -4.93 6.09 -27.22
C PHE A 583 -5.27 7.25 -28.15
N VAL A 584 -6.46 7.83 -28.05
CA VAL A 584 -6.85 9.03 -28.80
C VAL A 584 -6.02 10.24 -28.35
N GLY A 585 -5.81 10.42 -27.03
CA GLY A 585 -4.93 11.47 -26.49
C GLY A 585 -3.49 11.36 -27.01
N LEU A 586 -2.95 10.14 -27.01
CA LEU A 586 -1.63 9.83 -27.56
C LEU A 586 -1.55 10.17 -29.05
N GLY A 587 -2.53 9.70 -29.84
CA GLY A 587 -2.59 9.93 -31.28
C GLY A 587 -2.63 11.42 -31.63
N VAL A 588 -3.48 12.18 -30.95
CA VAL A 588 -3.58 13.64 -31.13
C VAL A 588 -2.26 14.33 -30.75
N GLY A 589 -1.64 13.94 -29.65
CA GLY A 589 -0.35 14.50 -29.23
C GLY A 589 0.78 14.22 -30.23
N ILE A 590 0.87 13.01 -30.79
CA ILE A 590 1.84 12.66 -31.83
C ILE A 590 1.64 13.55 -33.07
N VAL A 591 0.39 13.76 -33.51
CA VAL A 591 0.09 14.64 -34.65
C VAL A 591 0.58 16.06 -34.40
N ILE A 592 0.36 16.59 -33.19
CA ILE A 592 0.85 17.92 -32.79
C ILE A 592 2.38 17.97 -32.80
N LEU A 593 3.07 16.97 -32.26
CA LEU A 593 4.55 16.91 -32.27
C LEU A 593 5.13 16.86 -33.68
N VAL A 594 4.50 16.11 -34.59
CA VAL A 594 4.91 16.06 -36.00
C VAL A 594 4.72 17.42 -36.66
N ALA A 595 3.59 18.10 -36.42
CA ALA A 595 3.35 19.45 -36.90
C ALA A 595 4.41 20.43 -36.37
N LEU A 596 4.71 20.36 -35.07
CA LEU A 596 5.77 21.17 -34.45
C LEU A 596 7.16 20.86 -35.02
N TYR A 597 7.49 19.60 -35.30
CA TYR A 597 8.75 19.22 -35.96
C TYR A 597 8.93 19.94 -37.29
N PHE A 598 7.93 19.88 -38.17
CA PHE A 598 8.00 20.54 -39.46
C PHE A 598 8.04 22.06 -39.33
N LEU A 599 7.29 22.63 -38.38
CA LEU A 599 7.28 24.06 -38.12
C LEU A 599 8.63 24.57 -37.59
N LEU A 600 9.26 23.84 -36.67
CA LEU A 600 10.59 24.15 -36.12
C LEU A 600 11.73 23.83 -37.10
N LYS A 601 11.55 22.88 -38.01
CA LYS A 601 12.50 22.57 -39.08
C LYS A 601 12.44 23.58 -40.22
N ALA A 602 11.23 24.02 -40.60
CA ALA A 602 11.01 24.97 -41.69
C ALA A 602 11.25 26.42 -41.24
N GLY A 603 10.85 26.74 -40.01
CA GLY A 603 11.14 27.99 -39.37
C GLY A 603 12.50 27.92 -38.69
N ALA A 604 13.49 28.66 -39.21
CA ALA A 604 14.59 29.19 -38.40
C ALA A 604 14.06 30.20 -37.36
N ILE A 605 13.02 29.81 -36.59
CA ILE A 605 12.53 30.56 -35.46
C ILE A 605 13.70 30.56 -34.49
N ARG A 606 14.26 31.75 -34.27
CA ARG A 606 15.22 31.99 -33.19
C ARG A 606 14.48 31.77 -31.88
N ILE A 607 14.20 30.52 -31.52
CA ILE A 607 13.78 30.17 -30.17
C ILE A 607 14.86 30.77 -29.29
N PRO A 608 14.51 31.67 -28.36
CA PRO A 608 15.46 32.19 -27.41
C PRO A 608 15.89 31.03 -26.51
N VAL A 609 16.89 30.26 -26.98
CA VAL A 609 17.40 29.03 -26.35
C VAL A 609 17.65 29.27 -24.87
N LYS A 610 18.18 30.44 -24.54
CA LYS A 610 18.35 30.89 -23.16
C LYS A 610 17.05 30.86 -22.34
N GLN A 611 15.96 31.43 -22.85
CA GLN A 611 14.67 31.46 -22.14
C GLN A 611 14.06 30.07 -22.04
N PHE A 612 14.14 29.27 -23.12
CA PHE A 612 13.69 27.88 -23.10
C PHE A 612 14.42 27.09 -22.00
N PHE A 613 15.75 27.18 -21.95
CA PHE A 613 16.54 26.48 -20.94
C PHE A 613 16.22 26.96 -19.52
N TYR A 614 15.98 28.26 -19.30
CA TYR A 614 15.54 28.74 -18.00
C TYR A 614 14.19 28.17 -17.59
N VAL A 615 13.18 28.24 -18.48
CA VAL A 615 11.82 27.78 -18.18
C VAL A 615 11.82 26.30 -17.85
N VAL A 616 12.49 25.48 -18.67
CA VAL A 616 12.60 24.03 -18.43
C VAL A 616 13.36 23.73 -17.13
N SER A 617 14.49 24.40 -16.87
CA SER A 617 15.20 24.23 -15.60
C SER A 617 14.33 24.56 -14.38
N TYR A 618 13.55 25.64 -14.42
CA TYR A 618 12.67 26.00 -13.30
C TYR A 618 11.52 25.01 -13.10
N ILE A 619 10.94 24.48 -14.19
CA ILE A 619 9.94 23.42 -14.12
C ILE A 619 10.55 22.15 -13.50
N ILE A 620 11.74 21.76 -13.93
CA ILE A 620 12.47 20.61 -13.35
C ILE A 620 12.74 20.84 -11.86
N PHE A 621 13.22 22.02 -11.46
CA PHE A 621 13.46 22.34 -10.05
C PHE A 621 12.18 22.31 -9.20
N TYR A 622 11.07 22.76 -9.76
CA TYR A 622 9.77 22.65 -9.13
C TYR A 622 9.36 21.18 -8.92
N MET A 623 9.57 20.32 -9.91
CA MET A 623 9.29 18.89 -9.77
C MET A 623 10.22 18.18 -8.78
N VAL A 624 11.50 18.52 -8.77
CA VAL A 624 12.47 18.04 -7.78
C VAL A 624 11.98 18.33 -6.36
N PHE A 625 11.44 19.52 -6.11
CA PHE A 625 10.87 19.88 -4.81
C PHE A 625 9.66 19.00 -4.43
N ILE A 626 8.71 18.82 -5.36
CA ILE A 626 7.51 18.01 -5.13
C ILE A 626 7.88 16.55 -4.90
N PHE A 627 8.68 15.97 -5.79
CA PHE A 627 9.06 14.56 -5.76
C PHE A 627 9.95 14.22 -4.57
N THR A 628 10.70 15.18 -4.01
CA THR A 628 11.43 14.96 -2.76
C THR A 628 10.46 14.67 -1.61
N GLY A 629 9.39 15.45 -1.49
CA GLY A 629 8.42 15.25 -0.41
C GLY A 629 7.54 14.03 -0.62
N LYS A 630 7.05 13.81 -1.84
CA LYS A 630 6.30 12.59 -2.20
C LYS A 630 7.14 11.33 -2.03
N GLY A 631 8.36 11.30 -2.56
CA GLY A 631 9.24 10.13 -2.48
C GLY A 631 9.59 9.75 -1.04
N ILE A 632 9.71 10.71 -0.13
CA ILE A 632 9.89 10.42 1.30
C ILE A 632 8.58 10.00 1.96
N ALA A 633 7.44 10.58 1.58
CA ALA A 633 6.13 10.14 2.05
C ALA A 633 5.88 8.67 1.68
N GLU A 634 6.21 8.24 0.46
CA GLU A 634 6.15 6.83 0.03
C GLU A 634 7.05 5.92 0.90
N LEU A 635 8.22 6.40 1.34
CA LEU A 635 9.08 5.64 2.26
C LEU A 635 8.53 5.58 3.70
N ILE A 636 7.80 6.61 4.11
CA ILE A 636 7.07 6.60 5.38
C ILE A 636 5.90 5.62 5.31
N GLU A 637 5.17 5.60 4.20
CA GLU A 637 4.05 4.69 3.91
C GLU A 637 4.53 3.23 3.83
N GLY A 638 5.67 2.99 3.17
CA GLY A 638 6.36 1.70 3.15
C GLY A 638 6.97 1.28 4.51
N LYS A 639 6.70 2.02 5.59
CA LYS A 639 7.15 1.77 6.99
C LYS A 639 8.68 1.69 7.15
N VAL A 640 9.43 2.22 6.18
CA VAL A 640 10.90 2.33 6.23
C VAL A 640 11.30 3.46 7.17
N ILE A 641 10.49 4.51 7.21
CA ILE A 641 10.70 5.71 8.02
C ILE A 641 9.47 5.91 8.91
N ILE A 642 9.68 6.02 10.22
CA ILE A 642 8.59 6.27 11.17
C ILE A 642 8.30 7.78 11.17
N PRO A 643 7.06 8.23 10.93
CA PRO A 643 6.75 9.65 10.84
C PRO A 643 6.71 10.33 12.20
N THR A 644 7.30 11.51 12.29
CA THR A 644 7.20 12.38 13.48
C THR A 644 6.45 13.67 13.11
N LEU A 645 5.29 13.88 13.72
CA LEU A 645 4.49 15.09 13.49
C LEU A 645 5.20 16.35 13.97
N THR A 646 5.14 17.41 13.17
CA THR A 646 5.65 18.72 13.58
C THR A 646 4.68 19.44 14.54
N PRO A 647 5.19 20.33 15.43
CA PRO A 647 4.35 21.11 16.35
C PRO A 647 3.47 22.15 15.62
N PHE A 648 3.75 22.41 14.35
CA PHE A 648 2.93 23.25 13.49
C PHE A 648 1.92 22.35 12.77
N LYS A 649 0.68 22.32 13.25
CA LYS A 649 -0.40 21.57 12.60
C LYS A 649 -0.83 22.29 11.31
N PHE A 650 -0.58 21.71 10.15
CA PHE A 650 -1.11 22.16 8.87
C PHE A 650 -1.52 20.94 8.03
N GLU A 651 -2.51 21.11 7.17
CA GLU A 651 -2.98 20.04 6.29
C GLU A 651 -1.91 19.65 5.26
N PRO A 652 -1.68 18.35 4.99
CA PRO A 652 -0.76 17.91 3.94
C PRO A 652 -1.18 18.49 2.59
N ILE A 653 -0.31 19.27 1.96
CA ILE A 653 -0.54 19.85 0.63
C ILE A 653 0.03 18.88 -0.41
N THR A 654 -0.73 17.82 -0.70
CA THR A 654 -0.31 16.69 -1.55
C THR A 654 0.06 17.10 -2.98
N THR A 655 -0.54 18.18 -3.51
CA THR A 655 -0.18 18.76 -4.81
C THR A 655 1.28 19.20 -4.87
N PHE A 656 1.81 19.74 -3.75
CA PHE A 656 3.19 20.18 -3.65
C PHE A 656 4.09 19.16 -2.93
N GLY A 657 3.55 18.00 -2.53
CA GLY A 657 4.25 16.98 -1.77
C GLY A 657 4.66 17.44 -0.36
N ILE A 658 3.97 18.40 0.25
CA ILE A 658 4.32 18.93 1.57
C ILE A 658 3.48 18.20 2.61
N TYR A 659 4.12 17.48 3.53
CA TYR A 659 3.45 16.71 4.58
C TYR A 659 3.86 17.24 5.97
N PRO A 660 3.03 17.10 7.02
CA PRO A 660 3.33 17.62 8.35
C PRO A 660 4.32 16.75 9.15
N TYR A 661 5.29 16.13 8.47
CA TYR A 661 6.31 15.27 9.06
C TYR A 661 7.69 15.92 8.96
N TYR A 662 8.50 15.83 10.01
CA TYR A 662 9.88 16.32 9.97
C TYR A 662 10.68 15.63 8.86
N GLU A 663 10.43 14.35 8.67
CA GLU A 663 11.14 13.49 7.74
C GLU A 663 10.89 13.91 6.28
N THR A 664 9.74 14.50 5.95
CA THR A 664 9.46 15.04 4.61
C THR A 664 9.88 16.51 4.47
N LEU A 665 9.59 17.34 5.48
CA LEU A 665 9.84 18.78 5.44
C LEU A 665 11.33 19.12 5.47
N ILE A 666 12.12 18.45 6.30
CA ILE A 666 13.55 18.75 6.42
C ILE A 666 14.26 18.53 5.08
N PRO A 667 14.08 17.38 4.39
CA PRO A 667 14.69 17.18 3.08
C PRO A 667 14.14 18.11 2.00
N GLN A 668 12.85 18.43 1.99
CA GLN A 668 12.29 19.43 1.05
C GLN A 668 12.89 20.83 1.24
N ILE A 669 13.01 21.29 2.50
CA ILE A 669 13.65 22.57 2.83
C ILE A 669 15.13 22.54 2.42
N LEU A 670 15.82 21.43 2.68
CA LEU A 670 17.23 21.26 2.30
C LEU A 670 17.40 21.33 0.78
N VAL A 671 16.57 20.61 0.02
CA VAL A 671 16.56 20.66 -1.45
C VAL A 671 16.26 22.07 -1.94
N LEU A 672 15.29 22.78 -1.34
CA LEU A 672 14.99 24.16 -1.68
C LEU A 672 16.21 25.09 -1.46
N ILE A 673 16.91 24.95 -0.33
CA ILE A 673 18.14 25.72 -0.05
C ILE A 673 19.23 25.39 -1.08
N LEU A 674 19.40 24.12 -1.44
CA LEU A 674 20.34 23.69 -2.48
C LEU A 674 19.97 24.27 -3.86
N LEU A 675 18.70 24.27 -4.23
CA LEU A 675 18.21 24.85 -5.47
C LEU A 675 18.49 26.36 -5.52
N VAL A 676 18.09 27.11 -4.49
CA VAL A 676 18.28 28.56 -4.42
C VAL A 676 19.78 28.92 -4.43
N SER A 677 20.58 28.26 -3.60
CA SER A 677 22.04 28.51 -3.56
C SER A 677 22.71 28.16 -4.88
N GLY A 678 22.35 27.04 -5.51
CA GLY A 678 22.84 26.64 -6.82
C GLY A 678 22.47 27.63 -7.93
N ILE A 679 21.24 28.15 -7.94
CA ILE A 679 20.79 29.17 -8.89
C ILE A 679 21.59 30.47 -8.71
N LEU A 680 21.82 30.92 -7.47
CA LEU A 680 22.60 32.12 -7.15
C LEU A 680 24.06 31.98 -7.57
N ILE A 681 24.69 30.83 -7.28
CA ILE A 681 26.07 30.53 -7.69
C ILE A 681 26.18 30.53 -9.21
N THR A 682 25.23 29.88 -9.91
CA THR A 682 25.22 29.80 -11.38
C THR A 682 25.07 31.18 -12.02
N HIS A 683 24.19 32.04 -11.47
CA HIS A 683 24.06 33.44 -11.90
C HIS A 683 25.31 34.28 -11.61
N LYS A 684 25.98 34.06 -10.47
CA LYS A 684 27.21 34.80 -10.10
C LYS A 684 28.40 34.41 -10.99
N ILE A 685 28.54 33.13 -11.33
CA ILE A 685 29.54 32.63 -12.29
C ILE A 685 29.26 33.20 -13.68
N SER A 686 28.00 33.23 -14.11
CA SER A 686 27.60 33.84 -15.39
C SER A 686 27.93 35.34 -15.46
N LYS A 687 27.69 36.11 -14.39
CA LYS A 687 28.08 37.54 -14.32
C LYS A 687 29.60 37.74 -14.33
N LYS A 688 30.37 36.90 -13.64
CA LYS A 688 31.84 37.01 -13.60
C LYS A 688 32.52 36.67 -14.94
N GLY A 689 31.91 35.79 -15.73
CA GLY A 689 32.36 35.46 -17.09
C GLY A 689 31.94 36.46 -18.18
N ALA A 690 31.10 37.45 -17.87
CA ALA A 690 30.73 38.53 -18.77
C ALA A 690 31.56 39.82 -18.56
N ILE A 691 32.39 39.87 -17.51
CA ILE A 691 33.27 41.00 -17.15
C ILE A 691 34.75 40.73 -17.53
N LYS A 692 35.05 39.52 -18.04
CA LYS A 692 36.28 39.19 -18.76
C LYS A 692 35.93 38.90 -20.21
#